data_AF-A0A7C2KDB6-F1
#
_entry.id   AF-A0A7C2KDB6-F1
#
_cell.length_a   1.000
_cell.length_b   1.000
_cell.length_c   1.000
_cell.angle_alpha   90.00
_cell.angle_beta   90.00
_cell.angle_gamma   90.00
#
_symmetry.space_group_name_H-M   'P 1'
#
loop_
_entity.id
_entity.type
_entity.pdbx_description
1 polymer ?
#
loop_
_entity_poly.entity_id
_entity_poly.type
_entity_poly.pdbx_seq_one_letter_code
_entity_poly.pdbx_strand_id
1 'polypeptide(L)'
;MASGQAERNLARLVTAFGFGVAVWAVRDLWSASAGARVAAGGLSPTWMGLLVGALLVALAFAAAGAVSVVRPSRLRRLVSEIESRARSIPHPVSWSLAWLLVLAALVFLLDHRFDTTQLLSIRILGLLSVSLVVAIVVPLRGWALMPRWALAAMTIVALYIAADRLTLVTDYPFALGWSEGNRLWDYSLYFGREAYTVAGEFAYPTYLTPGRHGLWGLAFLIPRVPIEVVRLWDAVLWVAPYLAFGAALVAGKRTSLDALGRWAFALWSLLFLTQGPIYAPLVISATILAIGFDPQRPGRSALVTALASLYAGLSRWTWLVAPAMLGGVWSLLSPSPGTPLLRRLRGPILVGLAGLAGTIGSQLVMLLAFPQPEAPFATTARQALLWYRLWPSVTNPMGIVPALLIAVSPIVVLFARALARRDLRWDGLQVLGTAAMSTAFLAVGLAASVKIGGGNNLHNLDMFLVGLVFLAGVALSSLADRVTAILERQAVLVALVVIVPTATVLTASPPLEIPDETIVAESLATVQEKARQASQEGEVLFIDQRQLFAFGHLPDVPLVMEYELKDLMNQAMGENTEYLARFYNDLARHRFSLIVADRAGTDFQGRFRPFGEENDAWVEHVALPLNEFYDLAMCLEEVGVCLYTPKE
;
A
#
# COMPACT_ATOMS: atom_id res chain seq x y z
N MET A 1 5.99 -41.37 9.11
CA MET A 1 4.95 -41.64 8.08
C MET A 1 4.08 -40.41 7.74
N ALA A 2 3.75 -39.53 8.70
CA ALA A 2 2.93 -38.33 8.44
C ALA A 2 3.61 -37.25 7.56
N SER A 3 4.93 -37.03 7.69
CA SER A 3 5.68 -36.03 6.92
C SER A 3 5.67 -36.30 5.40
N GLY A 4 5.79 -37.58 5.00
CA GLY A 4 5.77 -37.97 3.59
C GLY A 4 4.42 -37.78 2.89
N GLN A 5 3.30 -37.76 3.61
CA GLN A 5 1.98 -37.52 3.02
C GLN A 5 1.71 -36.03 2.77
N ALA A 6 2.08 -35.18 3.73
CA ALA A 6 1.95 -33.73 3.61
C ALA A 6 2.77 -33.18 2.44
N GLU A 7 4.03 -33.62 2.33
CA GLU A 7 4.90 -33.25 1.20
C GLU A 7 4.36 -33.73 -0.15
N ARG A 8 3.75 -34.92 -0.20
CA ARG A 8 3.11 -35.44 -1.43
C ARG A 8 1.91 -34.60 -1.83
N ASN A 9 1.07 -34.22 -0.88
CA ASN A 9 -0.10 -33.37 -1.15
C ASN A 9 0.32 -31.96 -1.58
N LEU A 10 1.34 -31.38 -0.94
CA LEU A 10 1.89 -30.09 -1.32
C LEU A 10 2.48 -30.13 -2.73
N ALA A 11 3.30 -31.14 -3.06
CA ALA A 11 3.86 -31.29 -4.39
C ALA A 11 2.79 -31.41 -5.48
N ARG A 12 1.70 -32.15 -5.22
CA ARG A 12 0.54 -32.26 -6.12
C ARG A 12 -0.17 -30.92 -6.30
N LEU A 13 -0.43 -30.20 -5.21
CA LEU A 13 -1.08 -28.89 -5.28
C LEU A 13 -0.24 -27.90 -6.09
N VAL A 14 1.05 -27.83 -5.78
CA VAL A 14 2.00 -26.92 -6.43
C VAL A 14 2.12 -27.21 -7.91
N THR A 15 2.22 -28.48 -8.30
CA THR A 15 2.26 -28.87 -9.72
C THR A 15 0.94 -28.59 -10.44
N ALA A 16 -0.20 -28.84 -9.79
CA ALA A 16 -1.52 -28.49 -10.34
C ALA A 16 -1.72 -26.97 -10.48
N PHE A 17 -1.29 -26.19 -9.48
CA PHE A 17 -1.35 -24.72 -9.52
C PHE A 17 -0.44 -24.16 -10.62
N GLY A 18 0.82 -24.60 -10.67
CA GLY A 18 1.75 -24.20 -11.73
C GLY A 18 1.23 -24.56 -13.13
N PHE A 19 0.64 -25.74 -13.29
CA PHE A 19 -0.03 -26.13 -14.54
C PHE A 19 -1.21 -25.22 -14.87
N GLY A 20 -2.09 -24.93 -13.90
CA GLY A 20 -3.22 -24.03 -14.09
C GLY A 20 -2.80 -22.61 -14.51
N VAL A 21 -1.77 -22.05 -13.87
CA VAL A 21 -1.19 -20.75 -14.25
C VAL A 21 -0.60 -20.80 -15.65
N ALA A 22 0.10 -21.86 -16.02
CA ALA A 22 0.69 -21.99 -17.35
C ALA A 22 -0.39 -22.12 -18.44
N VAL A 23 -1.47 -22.88 -18.18
CA VAL A 23 -2.63 -22.95 -19.09
C VAL A 23 -3.34 -21.59 -19.20
N TRP A 24 -3.47 -20.87 -18.09
CA TRP A 24 -4.02 -19.51 -18.10
C TRP A 24 -3.15 -18.56 -18.92
N ALA A 25 -1.83 -18.60 -18.76
CA ALA A 25 -0.88 -17.82 -19.57
C ALA A 25 -0.99 -18.14 -21.07
N VAL A 26 -1.11 -19.43 -21.44
CA VAL A 26 -1.34 -19.85 -22.84
C VAL A 26 -2.66 -19.30 -23.37
N ARG A 27 -3.74 -19.35 -22.59
CA ARG A 27 -5.04 -18.80 -22.96
C ARG A 27 -4.96 -17.29 -23.16
N ASP A 28 -4.33 -16.56 -22.24
CA ASP A 28 -4.21 -15.10 -22.31
C ASP A 28 -3.40 -14.71 -23.55
N LEU A 29 -2.23 -15.35 -23.78
CA LEU A 29 -1.42 -15.12 -24.98
C LEU A 29 -2.18 -15.44 -26.27
N TRP A 30 -2.93 -16.54 -26.31
CA TRP A 30 -3.77 -16.89 -27.45
C TRP A 30 -4.87 -15.85 -27.69
N SER A 31 -5.54 -15.39 -26.63
CA SER A 31 -6.62 -14.41 -26.74
C SER A 31 -6.11 -13.04 -27.20
N ALA A 32 -4.98 -12.60 -26.65
CA ALA A 32 -4.38 -11.32 -26.99
C ALA A 32 -3.80 -11.32 -28.42
N SER A 33 -3.34 -12.46 -28.92
CA SER A 33 -2.97 -12.60 -30.33
C SER A 33 -4.14 -12.72 -31.30
N ALA A 34 -5.24 -13.38 -30.91
CA ALA A 34 -6.46 -13.47 -31.73
C ALA A 34 -7.19 -12.11 -31.87
N GLY A 35 -7.12 -11.26 -30.84
CA GLY A 35 -7.65 -9.89 -30.87
C GLY A 35 -6.91 -8.94 -31.83
N ALA A 36 -5.68 -9.24 -32.20
CA ALA A 36 -4.86 -8.43 -33.11
C ALA A 36 -5.24 -8.55 -34.61
N ARG A 37 -6.39 -9.17 -34.94
CA ARG A 37 -6.83 -9.46 -36.34
C ARG A 37 -5.82 -10.22 -37.19
N VAL A 38 -4.89 -10.95 -36.59
CA VAL A 38 -3.99 -11.84 -37.31
C VAL A 38 -4.61 -13.23 -37.31
N ALA A 39 -5.57 -13.45 -38.20
CA ALA A 39 -6.06 -14.79 -38.49
C ALA A 39 -4.91 -15.62 -39.07
N ALA A 40 -4.39 -16.56 -38.26
CA ALA A 40 -3.46 -17.63 -38.62
C ALA A 40 -2.25 -17.20 -39.48
N GLY A 41 -1.15 -16.76 -38.84
CA GLY A 41 0.17 -16.74 -39.51
C GLY A 41 1.15 -15.63 -39.12
N GLY A 42 0.77 -14.65 -38.30
CA GLY A 42 1.61 -13.47 -38.03
C GLY A 42 1.86 -13.18 -36.55
N LEU A 43 2.06 -14.20 -35.71
CA LEU A 43 2.64 -13.97 -34.38
C LEU A 43 4.06 -13.45 -34.59
N SER A 44 4.41 -12.32 -33.98
CA SER A 44 5.81 -11.88 -33.98
C SER A 44 6.69 -12.98 -33.37
N PRO A 45 7.98 -13.06 -33.72
CA PRO A 45 8.90 -14.02 -33.12
C PRO A 45 8.87 -14.00 -31.58
N THR A 46 8.65 -12.82 -30.99
CA THR A 46 8.48 -12.64 -29.54
C THR A 46 7.23 -13.35 -29.02
N TRP A 47 6.07 -13.17 -29.68
CA TRP A 47 4.82 -13.85 -29.30
C TRP A 47 4.93 -15.36 -29.41
N MET A 48 5.53 -15.85 -30.50
CA MET A 48 5.74 -17.29 -30.70
C MET A 48 6.68 -17.85 -29.61
N GLY A 49 7.75 -17.12 -29.30
CA GLY A 49 8.69 -17.49 -28.24
C GLY A 49 8.02 -17.57 -26.86
N LEU A 50 7.21 -16.56 -26.49
CA LEU A 50 6.46 -16.55 -25.23
C LEU A 50 5.43 -17.68 -25.16
N LEU A 51 4.69 -17.93 -26.25
CA LEU A 51 3.69 -19.00 -26.31
C LEU A 51 4.34 -20.38 -26.20
N VAL A 52 5.40 -20.64 -26.97
CA VAL A 52 6.17 -21.89 -26.89
C VAL A 52 6.77 -22.06 -25.50
N GLY A 53 7.35 -21.00 -24.93
CA GLY A 53 7.88 -21.02 -23.56
C GLY A 53 6.81 -21.37 -22.53
N ALA A 54 5.65 -20.71 -22.57
CA ALA A 54 4.54 -20.98 -21.66
C ALA A 54 4.00 -22.42 -21.82
N LEU A 55 3.89 -22.93 -23.05
CA LEU A 55 3.50 -24.31 -23.33
C LEU A 55 4.51 -25.31 -22.77
N LEU A 56 5.81 -25.07 -22.95
CA LEU A 56 6.86 -25.94 -22.42
C LEU A 56 6.82 -25.98 -20.89
N VAL A 57 6.60 -24.83 -20.23
CA VAL A 57 6.43 -24.77 -18.78
C VAL A 57 5.15 -25.50 -18.34
N ALA A 58 4.03 -25.35 -19.07
CA ALA A 58 2.80 -26.08 -18.81
C ALA A 58 3.03 -27.60 -18.90
N LEU A 59 3.69 -28.07 -19.96
CA LEU A 59 4.04 -29.48 -20.13
C LEU A 59 4.96 -29.98 -19.02
N ALA A 60 5.95 -29.18 -18.59
CA ALA A 60 6.84 -29.52 -17.49
C ALA A 60 6.07 -29.66 -16.16
N PHE A 61 5.16 -28.74 -15.83
CA PHE A 61 4.32 -28.85 -14.63
C PHE A 61 3.35 -30.04 -14.71
N ALA A 62 2.76 -30.30 -15.89
CA ALA A 62 1.89 -31.45 -16.10
C ALA A 62 2.64 -32.78 -15.92
N ALA A 63 3.84 -32.90 -16.51
CA ALA A 63 4.70 -34.06 -16.37
C ALA A 63 5.15 -34.26 -14.92
N ALA A 64 5.58 -33.19 -14.24
CA ALA A 64 5.93 -33.22 -12.83
C ALA A 64 4.74 -33.64 -11.95
N GLY A 65 3.55 -33.12 -12.24
CA GLY A 65 2.29 -33.50 -11.58
C GLY A 65 1.98 -34.99 -11.77
N ALA A 66 2.01 -35.49 -13.00
CA ALA A 66 1.78 -36.90 -13.32
C ALA A 66 2.80 -37.81 -12.62
N VAL A 67 4.09 -37.47 -12.66
CA VAL A 67 5.14 -38.23 -11.96
C VAL A 67 4.95 -38.15 -10.44
N SER A 68 4.52 -37.02 -9.88
CA SER A 68 4.24 -36.89 -8.44
C SER A 68 3.11 -37.79 -7.95
N VAL A 69 2.12 -38.07 -8.81
CA VAL A 69 1.00 -38.97 -8.52
C VAL A 69 1.41 -40.43 -8.68
N VAL A 70 2.05 -40.78 -9.81
CA VAL A 70 2.31 -42.17 -10.20
C VAL A 70 3.61 -42.71 -9.58
N ARG A 71 4.67 -41.90 -9.51
CA ARG A 71 6.02 -42.30 -9.03
C ARG A 71 6.70 -41.20 -8.20
N PRO A 72 6.17 -40.84 -7.02
CA PRO A 72 6.67 -39.72 -6.21
C PRO A 72 8.16 -39.87 -5.80
N SER A 73 8.64 -41.10 -5.63
CA SER A 73 10.05 -41.37 -5.32
C SER A 73 11.00 -41.01 -6.47
N ARG A 74 10.56 -41.15 -7.73
CA ARG A 74 11.35 -40.75 -8.90
C ARG A 74 11.48 -39.24 -9.00
N LEU A 75 10.39 -38.49 -8.80
CA LEU A 75 10.44 -37.03 -8.79
C LEU A 75 11.36 -36.51 -7.68
N ARG A 76 11.25 -37.08 -6.47
CA ARG A 76 12.16 -36.74 -5.36
C ARG A 76 13.63 -37.01 -5.70
N ARG A 77 13.92 -38.16 -6.31
CA ARG A 77 15.28 -38.51 -6.73
C ARG A 77 15.81 -37.50 -7.76
N LEU A 78 15.02 -37.19 -8.80
CA LEU A 78 15.39 -36.20 -9.82
C LEU A 78 15.67 -34.82 -9.19
N VAL A 79 14.76 -34.33 -8.33
CA VAL A 79 14.96 -33.05 -7.64
C VAL A 79 16.23 -33.10 -6.79
N SER A 80 16.46 -34.18 -6.03
CA SER A 80 17.65 -34.31 -5.20
C SER A 80 18.96 -34.38 -6.01
N GLU A 81 18.92 -34.96 -7.20
CA GLU A 81 20.06 -35.00 -8.14
C GLU A 81 20.35 -33.61 -8.73
N ILE A 82 19.31 -32.86 -9.07
CA ILE A 82 19.46 -31.47 -9.52
C ILE A 82 20.03 -30.61 -8.38
N GLU A 83 19.49 -30.75 -7.17
CA GLU A 83 19.99 -30.02 -6.00
C GLU A 83 21.41 -30.40 -5.62
N SER A 84 21.81 -31.67 -5.74
CA SER A 84 23.18 -32.10 -5.43
C SER A 84 24.18 -31.53 -6.43
N ARG A 85 23.83 -31.48 -7.71
CA ARG A 85 24.62 -30.79 -8.76
C ARG A 85 24.67 -29.28 -8.55
N ALA A 86 23.54 -28.65 -8.20
CA ALA A 86 23.54 -27.22 -7.90
C ALA A 86 24.45 -26.90 -6.69
N ARG A 87 24.49 -27.79 -5.70
CA ARG A 87 25.37 -27.66 -4.52
C ARG A 87 26.85 -27.84 -4.80
N SER A 88 27.25 -28.40 -5.95
CA SER A 88 28.67 -28.45 -6.34
C SER A 88 29.17 -27.13 -6.90
N ILE A 89 28.28 -26.17 -7.20
CA ILE A 89 28.66 -24.82 -7.63
C ILE A 89 29.28 -24.08 -6.44
N PRO A 90 30.46 -23.42 -6.61
CA PRO A 90 31.07 -22.62 -5.55
C PRO A 90 30.10 -21.58 -4.99
N HIS A 91 30.08 -21.40 -3.66
CA HIS A 91 29.17 -20.50 -2.97
C HIS A 91 29.11 -19.07 -3.57
N PRO A 92 30.24 -18.41 -3.91
CA PRO A 92 30.20 -17.09 -4.53
C PRO A 92 29.50 -17.09 -5.90
N VAL A 93 29.78 -18.10 -6.72
CA VAL A 93 29.19 -18.24 -8.07
C VAL A 93 27.69 -18.49 -8.00
N SER A 94 27.27 -19.35 -7.06
CA SER A 94 25.86 -19.64 -6.80
C SER A 94 25.09 -18.38 -6.38
N TRP A 95 25.64 -17.56 -5.48
CA TRP A 95 25.03 -16.29 -5.10
C TRP A 95 25.00 -15.28 -6.25
N SER A 96 26.07 -15.16 -7.04
CA SER A 96 26.08 -14.29 -8.22
C SER A 96 25.02 -14.71 -9.25
N LEU A 97 24.88 -16.01 -9.51
CA LEU A 97 23.86 -16.54 -10.41
C LEU A 97 22.45 -16.27 -9.87
N ALA A 98 22.23 -16.48 -8.57
CA ALA A 98 20.95 -16.17 -7.93
C ALA A 98 20.58 -14.69 -8.06
N TRP A 99 21.52 -13.77 -7.80
CA TRP A 99 21.29 -12.34 -7.96
C TRP A 99 21.09 -11.91 -9.41
N LEU A 100 21.81 -12.50 -10.36
CA LEU A 100 21.60 -12.26 -11.79
C LEU A 100 20.19 -12.69 -12.22
N LEU A 101 19.70 -13.83 -11.73
CA LEU A 101 18.34 -14.29 -11.98
C LEU A 101 17.28 -13.39 -11.33
N VAL A 102 17.53 -12.93 -10.10
CA VAL A 102 16.66 -11.94 -9.43
C VAL A 102 16.61 -10.65 -10.24
N LEU A 103 17.75 -10.13 -10.68
CA LEU A 103 17.83 -8.92 -11.50
C LEU A 103 17.10 -9.11 -12.84
N ALA A 104 17.29 -10.25 -13.51
CA ALA A 104 16.58 -10.57 -14.74
C ALA A 104 15.04 -10.63 -14.52
N ALA A 105 14.59 -11.18 -13.39
CA ALA A 105 13.18 -11.15 -13.03
C ALA A 105 12.66 -9.73 -12.78
N LEU A 106 13.44 -8.87 -12.11
CA LEU A 106 13.07 -7.48 -11.88
C LEU A 106 12.95 -6.71 -13.20
N VAL A 107 13.93 -6.86 -14.09
CA VAL A 107 13.88 -6.26 -15.44
C VAL A 107 12.64 -6.73 -16.18
N PHE A 108 12.34 -8.04 -16.16
CA PHE A 108 11.13 -8.58 -16.78
C PHE A 108 9.83 -8.01 -16.20
N LEU A 109 9.75 -7.87 -14.87
CA LEU A 109 8.55 -7.36 -14.19
C LEU A 109 8.36 -5.84 -14.35
N LEU A 110 9.44 -5.09 -14.59
CA LEU A 110 9.43 -3.64 -14.82
C LEU A 110 9.39 -3.26 -16.30
N ASP A 111 9.52 -4.23 -17.21
CA ASP A 111 9.54 -3.96 -18.65
C ASP A 111 8.13 -3.74 -19.20
N HIS A 112 7.82 -2.48 -19.52
CA HIS A 112 6.54 -2.05 -20.09
C HIS A 112 6.54 -1.99 -21.63
N ARG A 113 7.61 -2.42 -22.30
CA ARG A 113 7.71 -2.34 -23.78
C ARG A 113 6.73 -3.24 -24.53
N PHE A 114 6.20 -4.26 -23.87
CA PHE A 114 5.27 -5.22 -24.48
C PHE A 114 4.07 -5.46 -23.57
N ASP A 115 2.85 -5.17 -24.06
CA ASP A 115 1.61 -5.43 -23.30
C ASP A 115 1.48 -6.87 -22.79
N THR A 116 2.10 -7.83 -23.50
CA THR A 116 2.12 -9.24 -23.10
C THR A 116 2.84 -9.52 -21.80
N THR A 117 3.90 -8.77 -21.49
CA THR A 117 4.63 -8.92 -20.22
C THR A 117 3.85 -8.30 -19.07
N GLN A 118 2.79 -7.53 -19.36
CA GLN A 118 1.88 -6.94 -18.38
C GLN A 118 0.74 -7.89 -17.98
N LEU A 119 0.52 -8.96 -18.75
CA LEU A 119 -0.48 -9.97 -18.41
C LEU A 119 -0.13 -10.64 -17.08
N LEU A 120 -1.06 -10.58 -16.12
CA LEU A 120 -0.86 -11.12 -14.78
C LEU A 120 -0.46 -12.60 -14.78
N SER A 121 -1.04 -13.40 -15.67
CA SER A 121 -0.71 -14.82 -15.84
C SER A 121 0.75 -15.04 -16.24
N ILE A 122 1.27 -14.21 -17.14
CA ILE A 122 2.66 -14.25 -17.63
C ILE A 122 3.64 -13.80 -16.55
N ARG A 123 3.29 -12.74 -15.81
CA ARG A 123 4.09 -12.27 -14.66
C ARG A 123 4.19 -13.33 -13.56
N ILE A 124 3.07 -13.96 -13.20
CA ILE A 124 3.06 -15.05 -12.20
C ILE A 124 3.86 -16.26 -12.73
N LEU A 125 3.69 -16.65 -14.00
CA LEU A 125 4.44 -17.77 -14.58
C LEU A 125 5.95 -17.51 -14.60
N GLY A 126 6.36 -16.30 -14.98
CA GLY A 126 7.76 -15.86 -14.96
C GLY A 126 8.34 -15.88 -13.55
N LEU A 127 7.61 -15.31 -12.58
CA LEU A 127 8.00 -15.34 -11.16
C LEU A 127 8.18 -16.76 -10.66
N LEU A 128 7.18 -17.63 -10.85
CA LEU A 128 7.21 -19.03 -10.37
C LEU A 128 8.41 -19.78 -10.96
N SER A 129 8.66 -19.59 -12.26
CA SER A 129 9.78 -20.22 -12.97
C SER A 129 11.13 -19.75 -12.44
N VAL A 130 11.36 -18.43 -12.37
CA VAL A 130 12.67 -17.87 -11.96
C VAL A 130 12.93 -18.13 -10.48
N SER A 131 11.93 -17.93 -9.61
CA SER A 131 12.08 -18.18 -8.17
C SER A 131 12.38 -19.65 -7.85
N LEU A 132 11.90 -20.60 -8.66
CA LEU A 132 12.24 -22.02 -8.50
C LEU A 132 13.72 -22.28 -8.81
N VAL A 133 14.24 -21.69 -9.89
CA VAL A 133 15.66 -21.80 -10.25
C VAL A 133 16.53 -21.15 -9.17
N VAL A 134 16.15 -19.95 -8.70
CA VAL A 134 16.83 -19.28 -7.57
C VAL A 134 16.85 -20.19 -6.34
N ALA A 135 15.73 -20.81 -5.99
CA ALA A 135 15.66 -21.71 -4.82
C ALA A 135 16.53 -22.96 -4.92
N ILE A 136 16.76 -23.47 -6.14
CA ILE A 136 17.67 -24.60 -6.41
C ILE A 136 19.13 -24.17 -6.29
N VAL A 137 19.48 -23.01 -6.85
CA VAL A 137 20.87 -22.53 -6.92
C VAL A 137 21.34 -21.98 -5.58
N VAL A 138 20.48 -21.25 -4.86
CA VAL A 138 20.84 -20.56 -3.61
C VAL A 138 21.32 -21.56 -2.55
N PRO A 139 22.48 -21.33 -1.90
CA PRO A 139 23.15 -22.33 -1.10
C PRO A 139 22.67 -22.33 0.37
N LEU A 140 21.36 -22.22 0.59
CA LEU A 140 20.73 -22.26 1.92
C LEU A 140 20.59 -23.72 2.38
N ARG A 141 21.44 -24.12 3.33
CA ARG A 141 21.44 -25.48 3.91
C ARG A 141 20.35 -25.63 4.97
N GLY A 142 19.84 -26.85 5.13
CA GLY A 142 18.86 -27.20 6.17
C GLY A 142 17.39 -26.95 5.83
N TRP A 143 17.10 -26.25 4.73
CA TRP A 143 15.73 -25.94 4.30
C TRP A 143 15.29 -26.80 3.11
N ALA A 144 14.06 -27.32 3.17
CA ALA A 144 13.44 -27.98 2.03
C ALA A 144 13.26 -27.02 0.84
N LEU A 145 13.12 -27.56 -0.37
CA LEU A 145 13.02 -26.75 -1.60
C LEU A 145 11.78 -25.83 -1.59
N MET A 146 10.63 -26.29 -1.09
CA MET A 146 9.38 -25.53 -1.13
C MET A 146 9.45 -24.23 -0.29
N PRO A 147 9.89 -24.25 0.99
CA PRO A 147 10.13 -23.02 1.74
C PRO A 147 11.18 -22.09 1.10
N ARG A 148 12.25 -22.62 0.52
CA ARG A 148 13.23 -21.81 -0.23
C ARG A 148 12.61 -21.14 -1.45
N TRP A 149 11.75 -21.85 -2.16
CA TRP A 149 11.05 -21.33 -3.32
C TRP A 149 10.05 -20.23 -2.95
N ALA A 150 9.25 -20.45 -1.90
CA ALA A 150 8.38 -19.42 -1.36
C ALA A 150 9.16 -18.17 -0.93
N LEU A 151 10.29 -18.35 -0.23
CA LEU A 151 11.15 -17.24 0.17
C LEU A 151 11.71 -16.49 -1.05
N ALA A 152 12.24 -17.20 -2.04
CA ALA A 152 12.76 -16.60 -3.27
C ALA A 152 11.68 -15.81 -4.03
N ALA A 153 10.47 -16.36 -4.15
CA ALA A 153 9.34 -15.67 -4.78
C ALA A 153 8.97 -14.39 -4.01
N MET A 154 8.82 -14.47 -2.69
CA MET A 154 8.53 -13.30 -1.85
C MET A 154 9.63 -12.24 -1.92
N THR A 155 10.91 -12.65 -1.94
CA THR A 155 12.03 -11.72 -2.08
C THR A 155 12.02 -11.01 -3.42
N ILE A 156 11.79 -11.73 -4.53
CA ILE A 156 11.69 -11.11 -5.86
C ILE A 156 10.54 -10.10 -5.89
N VAL A 157 9.36 -10.44 -5.36
CA VAL A 157 8.22 -9.51 -5.36
C VAL A 157 8.44 -8.33 -4.42
N ALA A 158 9.05 -8.53 -3.25
CA ALA A 158 9.40 -7.43 -2.35
C ALA A 158 10.40 -6.45 -3.00
N LEU A 159 11.39 -6.97 -3.73
CA LEU A 159 12.33 -6.16 -4.51
C LEU A 159 11.64 -5.48 -5.70
N TYR A 160 10.66 -6.14 -6.33
CA TYR A 160 9.84 -5.53 -7.38
C TYR A 160 9.05 -4.35 -6.82
N ILE A 161 8.38 -4.47 -5.67
CA ILE A 161 7.69 -3.33 -5.01
C ILE A 161 8.66 -2.17 -4.78
N ALA A 162 9.84 -2.45 -4.25
CA ALA A 162 10.83 -1.42 -3.99
C ALA A 162 11.31 -0.76 -5.29
N ALA A 163 11.63 -1.54 -6.31
CA ALA A 163 12.09 -1.04 -7.59
C ALA A 163 11.01 -0.25 -8.34
N ASP A 164 9.75 -0.69 -8.30
CA ASP A 164 8.58 0.02 -8.86
C ASP A 164 8.46 1.41 -8.21
N ARG A 165 8.55 1.50 -6.88
CA ARG A 165 8.55 2.79 -6.17
C ARG A 165 9.75 3.66 -6.53
N LEU A 166 10.92 3.06 -6.74
CA LEU A 166 12.11 3.80 -7.16
C LEU A 166 11.99 4.40 -8.57
N THR A 167 11.08 3.89 -9.42
CA THR A 167 10.84 4.52 -10.73
C THR A 167 10.16 5.89 -10.62
N LEU A 168 9.53 6.20 -9.48
CA LEU A 168 8.92 7.49 -9.17
C LEU A 168 9.93 8.49 -8.58
N VAL A 169 11.19 8.08 -8.38
CA VAL A 169 12.24 8.96 -7.84
C VAL A 169 12.87 9.73 -8.99
N THR A 170 12.26 10.87 -9.30
CA THR A 170 12.70 11.78 -10.38
C THR A 170 12.84 13.20 -9.86
N ASP A 171 13.66 14.01 -10.56
CA ASP A 171 13.84 15.45 -10.36
C ASP A 171 12.77 16.30 -11.07
N TYR A 172 11.77 15.66 -11.70
CA TYR A 172 10.68 16.31 -12.41
C TYR A 172 9.94 17.30 -11.49
N PRO A 173 9.88 18.61 -11.82
CA PRO A 173 9.43 19.65 -10.88
C PRO A 173 7.90 19.66 -10.67
N PHE A 174 7.13 19.16 -11.64
CA PHE A 174 5.66 19.09 -11.55
C PHE A 174 5.20 17.81 -10.84
N ALA A 175 3.91 17.76 -10.51
CA ALA A 175 3.31 16.61 -9.87
C ALA A 175 3.34 15.36 -10.77
N LEU A 176 3.68 14.20 -10.23
CA LEU A 176 3.65 12.91 -10.97
C LEU A 176 2.25 12.31 -11.10
N GLY A 177 1.26 12.88 -10.41
CA GLY A 177 -0.10 12.42 -10.44
C GLY A 177 -0.97 13.16 -9.43
N TRP A 178 -2.25 12.79 -9.40
CA TRP A 178 -3.27 13.52 -8.63
C TRP A 178 -2.84 13.79 -7.19
N SER A 179 -2.77 15.08 -6.83
CA SER A 179 -2.41 15.60 -5.51
C SER A 179 -1.00 15.31 -5.00
N GLU A 180 -0.10 14.71 -5.79
CA GLU A 180 1.26 14.41 -5.34
C GLU A 180 2.01 15.69 -4.98
N GLY A 181 1.96 16.69 -5.85
CA GLY A 181 2.56 18.00 -5.64
C GLY A 181 2.12 18.66 -4.33
N ASN A 182 0.81 18.72 -4.12
CA ASN A 182 0.28 19.32 -2.89
C ASN A 182 0.59 18.49 -1.63
N ARG A 183 0.75 17.17 -1.73
CA ARG A 183 1.26 16.36 -0.60
C ARG A 183 2.71 16.67 -0.30
N LEU A 184 3.57 16.85 -1.31
CA LEU A 184 4.96 17.25 -1.07
C LEU A 184 5.03 18.62 -0.37
N TRP A 185 4.14 19.54 -0.74
CA TRP A 185 3.96 20.78 -0.02
C TRP A 185 3.46 20.57 1.43
N ASP A 186 2.45 19.72 1.65
CA ASP A 186 1.96 19.36 3.00
C ASP A 186 3.13 18.88 3.91
N TYR A 187 4.08 18.15 3.34
CA TYR A 187 5.25 17.62 4.05
C TYR A 187 6.28 18.71 4.40
N SER A 188 6.32 19.80 3.64
CA SER A 188 7.20 20.94 3.91
C SER A 188 6.74 21.81 5.08
N LEU A 189 5.45 21.74 5.49
CA LEU A 189 4.84 22.69 6.42
C LEU A 189 5.56 22.88 7.76
N TYR A 190 6.27 21.86 8.25
CA TYR A 190 6.99 21.91 9.53
C TYR A 190 8.46 22.24 9.40
N PHE A 191 9.14 21.64 8.43
CA PHE A 191 10.61 21.67 8.34
C PHE A 191 11.13 22.41 7.09
N GLY A 192 10.27 22.69 6.11
CA GLY A 192 10.62 23.34 4.84
C GLY A 192 9.88 24.66 4.57
N ARG A 193 9.14 25.20 5.54
CA ARG A 193 8.33 26.43 5.38
C ARG A 193 9.16 27.64 4.96
N GLU A 194 10.44 27.68 5.32
CA GLU A 194 11.34 28.79 4.98
C GLU A 194 11.57 28.96 3.46
N ALA A 195 11.18 27.98 2.64
CA ALA A 195 11.29 28.04 1.20
C ALA A 195 10.28 29.00 0.53
N TYR A 196 9.22 29.43 1.23
CA TYR A 196 8.17 30.26 0.66
C TYR A 196 7.60 31.30 1.64
N THR A 197 7.13 32.40 1.07
CA THR A 197 6.36 33.43 1.79
C THR A 197 4.87 33.18 1.57
N VAL A 198 4.02 33.72 2.44
CA VAL A 198 2.55 33.62 2.33
C VAL A 198 1.95 35.00 2.07
N ALA A 199 0.89 35.06 1.27
CA ALA A 199 0.23 36.32 0.90
C ALA A 199 -0.48 37.01 2.09
N GLY A 200 -0.79 36.27 3.15
CA GLY A 200 -1.46 36.77 4.35
C GLY A 200 -0.93 36.14 5.64
N GLU A 201 -1.80 35.95 6.62
CA GLU A 201 -1.43 35.23 7.85
C GLU A 201 -1.25 33.74 7.56
N PHE A 202 -0.14 33.18 8.03
CA PHE A 202 0.09 31.75 7.92
C PHE A 202 -0.91 30.99 8.80
N ALA A 203 -1.72 30.13 8.18
CA ALA A 203 -2.57 29.17 8.86
C ALA A 203 -2.27 27.76 8.33
N TYR A 204 -2.31 26.78 9.22
CA TYR A 204 -2.23 25.39 8.78
C TYR A 204 -3.49 24.99 8.01
N PRO A 205 -3.40 24.10 7.00
CA PRO A 205 -4.57 23.59 6.30
C PRO A 205 -5.58 22.93 7.25
N THR A 206 -6.85 22.99 6.90
CA THR A 206 -7.96 22.41 7.70
C THR A 206 -7.77 20.91 7.95
N TYR A 207 -7.22 20.20 6.98
CA TYR A 207 -6.97 18.75 7.01
C TYR A 207 -5.61 18.36 7.61
N LEU A 208 -4.93 19.26 8.35
CA LEU A 208 -3.60 19.02 8.90
C LEU A 208 -3.50 17.69 9.66
N THR A 209 -2.49 16.89 9.31
CA THR A 209 -2.19 15.64 10.02
C THR A 209 -0.74 15.65 10.53
N PRO A 210 -0.45 16.26 11.70
CA PRO A 210 0.91 16.49 12.18
C PRO A 210 1.76 15.22 12.22
N GLY A 211 1.19 14.09 12.65
CA GLY A 211 1.92 12.83 12.74
C GLY A 211 2.29 12.24 11.38
N ARG A 212 1.51 12.51 10.32
CA ARG A 212 1.80 12.07 8.95
C ARG A 212 2.73 13.08 8.26
N HIS A 213 2.35 14.36 8.26
CA HIS A 213 3.13 15.43 7.63
C HIS A 213 4.53 15.52 8.24
N GLY A 214 4.66 15.36 9.56
CA GLY A 214 5.97 15.34 10.22
C GLY A 214 6.84 14.14 9.83
N LEU A 215 6.24 12.96 9.59
CA LEU A 215 6.99 11.76 9.17
C LEU A 215 7.55 11.91 7.75
N TRP A 216 6.73 12.35 6.80
CA TRP A 216 7.20 12.61 5.44
C TRP A 216 8.09 13.86 5.37
N GLY A 217 7.81 14.85 6.22
CA GLY A 217 8.57 16.09 6.31
C GLY A 217 10.00 15.92 6.81
N LEU A 218 10.38 14.76 7.37
CA LEU A 218 11.75 14.52 7.86
C LEU A 218 12.82 14.78 6.77
N ALA A 219 12.51 14.59 5.50
CA ALA A 219 13.42 14.91 4.40
C ALA A 219 13.74 16.42 4.32
N PHE A 220 12.80 17.30 4.68
CA PHE A 220 12.99 18.75 4.71
C PHE A 220 13.85 19.25 5.88
N LEU A 221 14.28 18.37 6.80
CA LEU A 221 15.35 18.71 7.74
C LEU A 221 16.71 18.93 7.05
N ILE A 222 16.85 18.43 5.81
CA ILE A 222 17.99 18.73 4.95
C ILE A 222 17.72 20.11 4.30
N PRO A 223 18.53 21.14 4.57
CA PRO A 223 18.32 22.46 3.98
C PRO A 223 18.37 22.38 2.45
N ARG A 224 17.39 22.99 1.78
CA ARG A 224 17.26 22.98 0.31
C ARG A 224 17.28 21.56 -0.29
N VAL A 225 16.60 20.62 0.37
CA VAL A 225 16.45 19.25 -0.12
C VAL A 225 15.85 19.26 -1.54
N PRO A 226 16.42 18.53 -2.49
CA PRO A 226 15.86 18.45 -3.84
C PRO A 226 14.68 17.45 -3.88
N ILE A 227 13.78 17.60 -4.86
CA ILE A 227 12.50 16.88 -4.92
C ILE A 227 12.68 15.36 -5.00
N GLU A 228 13.69 14.89 -5.71
CA GLU A 228 14.03 13.47 -5.85
C GLU A 228 14.40 12.83 -4.50
N VAL A 229 15.01 13.57 -3.57
CA VAL A 229 15.32 13.05 -2.23
C VAL A 229 14.05 12.89 -1.40
N VAL A 230 13.08 13.80 -1.54
CA VAL A 230 11.78 13.68 -0.87
C VAL A 230 10.96 12.53 -1.47
N ARG A 231 10.99 12.34 -2.78
CA ARG A 231 10.37 11.18 -3.46
C ARG A 231 11.05 9.86 -3.09
N LEU A 232 12.38 9.85 -2.93
CA LEU A 232 13.10 8.69 -2.40
C LEU A 232 12.65 8.37 -0.97
N TRP A 233 12.46 9.39 -0.13
CA TRP A 233 11.93 9.19 1.22
C TRP A 233 10.49 8.65 1.21
N ASP A 234 9.63 9.15 0.32
CA ASP A 234 8.29 8.58 0.10
C ASP A 234 8.36 7.09 -0.28
N ALA A 235 9.23 6.73 -1.24
CA ALA A 235 9.44 5.34 -1.64
C ALA A 235 9.90 4.45 -0.47
N VAL A 236 10.80 4.95 0.39
CA VAL A 236 11.25 4.25 1.60
C VAL A 236 10.09 4.02 2.56
N LEU A 237 9.23 5.01 2.78
CA LEU A 237 8.08 4.91 3.69
C LEU A 237 7.01 3.92 3.21
N TRP A 238 6.95 3.62 1.92
CA TRP A 238 6.08 2.57 1.36
C TRP A 238 6.62 1.14 1.48
N VAL A 239 7.86 0.95 1.95
CA VAL A 239 8.50 -0.38 2.04
C VAL A 239 9.04 -0.67 3.45
N ALA A 240 9.88 0.20 3.98
CA ALA A 240 10.63 -0.07 5.21
C ALA A 240 9.74 -0.25 6.45
N PRO A 241 8.69 0.56 6.71
CA PRO A 241 7.82 0.39 7.87
C PRO A 241 7.15 -0.99 7.95
N TYR A 242 6.81 -1.54 6.79
CA TYR A 242 6.09 -2.81 6.66
C TYR A 242 6.99 -4.00 7.02
N LEU A 243 8.23 -3.99 6.50
CA LEU A 243 9.26 -4.96 6.84
C LEU A 243 9.63 -4.86 8.33
N ALA A 244 9.81 -3.63 8.83
CA ALA A 244 10.14 -3.36 10.23
C ALA A 244 9.04 -3.88 11.17
N PHE A 245 7.77 -3.68 10.81
CA PHE A 245 6.63 -4.18 11.59
C PHE A 245 6.64 -5.71 11.70
N GLY A 246 6.74 -6.40 10.56
CA GLY A 246 6.81 -7.85 10.53
C GLY A 246 8.00 -8.39 11.32
N ALA A 247 9.20 -7.81 11.11
CA ALA A 247 10.40 -8.17 11.85
C ALA A 247 10.27 -7.96 13.36
N ALA A 248 9.68 -6.84 13.80
CA ALA A 248 9.48 -6.51 15.20
C ALA A 248 8.55 -7.49 15.93
N LEU A 249 7.51 -7.98 15.24
CA LEU A 249 6.57 -8.97 15.81
C LEU A 249 7.26 -10.31 16.12
N VAL A 250 8.21 -10.73 15.28
CA VAL A 250 8.90 -12.03 15.41
C VAL A 250 10.31 -11.92 15.99
N ALA A 251 10.74 -10.74 16.41
CA ALA A 251 12.07 -10.48 16.93
C ALA A 251 12.36 -11.17 18.28
N GLY A 252 13.65 -11.46 18.51
CA GLY A 252 14.14 -12.01 19.77
C GLY A 252 13.66 -13.43 20.06
N LYS A 253 13.50 -13.77 21.35
CA LYS A 253 13.03 -15.09 21.82
C LYS A 253 11.50 -15.23 21.81
N ARG A 254 10.79 -14.32 21.14
CA ARG A 254 9.32 -14.33 21.11
C ARG A 254 8.76 -15.46 20.27
N THR A 255 9.51 -15.96 19.30
CA THR A 255 9.10 -17.05 18.42
C THR A 255 10.17 -18.13 18.37
N SER A 256 9.76 -19.35 18.00
CA SER A 256 10.65 -20.48 17.69
C SER A 256 11.22 -20.41 16.27
N LEU A 257 10.89 -19.37 15.51
CA LEU A 257 11.38 -19.20 14.14
C LEU A 257 12.88 -18.94 14.13
N ASP A 258 13.57 -19.62 13.22
CA ASP A 258 14.96 -19.32 12.90
C ASP A 258 15.06 -17.98 12.13
N ALA A 259 16.29 -17.60 11.75
CA ALA A 259 16.51 -16.33 11.06
C ALA A 259 15.74 -16.23 9.73
N LEU A 260 15.68 -17.31 8.96
CA LEU A 260 14.99 -17.34 7.67
C LEU A 260 13.47 -17.29 7.83
N GLY A 261 12.91 -17.99 8.83
CA GLY A 261 11.49 -17.91 9.15
C GLY A 261 11.07 -16.50 9.59
N ARG A 262 11.93 -15.79 10.33
CA ARG A 262 11.71 -14.38 10.68
C ARG A 262 11.73 -13.48 9.45
N TRP A 263 12.68 -13.66 8.53
CA TRP A 263 12.72 -12.94 7.26
C TRP A 263 11.51 -13.24 6.38
N ALA A 264 11.09 -14.50 6.30
CA ALA A 264 9.89 -14.90 5.57
C ALA A 264 8.64 -14.20 6.12
N PHE A 265 8.51 -14.08 7.45
CA PHE A 265 7.39 -13.36 8.06
C PHE A 265 7.45 -11.85 7.81
N ALA A 266 8.65 -11.24 7.84
CA ALA A 266 8.82 -9.83 7.52
C ALA A 266 8.44 -9.52 6.06
N LEU A 267 8.93 -10.33 5.11
CA LEU A 267 8.58 -10.23 3.69
C LEU A 267 7.08 -10.47 3.48
N TRP A 268 6.51 -11.49 4.12
CA TRP A 268 5.08 -11.75 4.07
C TRP A 268 4.26 -10.57 4.61
N SER A 269 4.72 -9.92 5.69
CA SER A 269 4.04 -8.73 6.25
C SER A 269 4.03 -7.57 5.26
N LEU A 270 5.15 -7.31 4.55
CA LEU A 270 5.19 -6.36 3.46
C LEU A 270 4.16 -6.72 2.38
N LEU A 271 4.27 -7.91 1.79
CA LEU A 271 3.41 -8.32 0.68
C LEU A 271 1.92 -8.33 1.06
N PHE A 272 1.60 -8.82 2.26
CA PHE A 272 0.22 -8.90 2.74
C PHE A 272 -0.39 -7.52 2.94
N LEU A 273 0.37 -6.60 3.55
CA LEU A 273 -0.11 -5.25 3.80
C LEU A 273 -0.18 -4.43 2.51
N THR A 274 0.72 -4.61 1.54
CA THR A 274 0.67 -3.91 0.24
C THR A 274 -0.61 -4.20 -0.56
N GLN A 275 -1.35 -5.28 -0.26
CA GLN A 275 -2.67 -5.53 -0.84
C GLN A 275 -3.68 -4.40 -0.54
N GLY A 276 -3.47 -3.66 0.55
CA GLY A 276 -4.10 -2.35 0.77
C GLY A 276 -3.01 -1.27 0.74
N PRO A 277 -3.18 -0.13 0.05
CA PRO A 277 -2.23 0.96 0.19
C PRO A 277 -2.37 1.61 1.58
N ILE A 278 -1.71 1.03 2.58
CA ILE A 278 -1.80 1.40 3.99
C ILE A 278 -0.74 2.45 4.32
N TYR A 279 -1.12 3.59 4.86
CA TYR A 279 -0.13 4.61 5.20
C TYR A 279 0.81 4.18 6.33
N ALA A 280 2.09 4.50 6.15
CA ALA A 280 3.16 4.21 7.10
C ALA A 280 2.86 4.56 8.58
N PRO A 281 2.18 5.66 8.95
CA PRO A 281 2.01 6.01 10.36
C PRO A 281 1.21 4.98 11.15
N LEU A 282 0.18 4.36 10.55
CA LEU A 282 -0.55 3.27 11.22
C LEU A 282 0.38 2.07 11.44
N VAL A 283 1.16 1.68 10.42
CA VAL A 283 2.12 0.57 10.52
C VAL A 283 3.21 0.86 11.56
N ILE A 284 3.70 2.10 11.63
CA ILE A 284 4.66 2.55 12.63
C ILE A 284 4.04 2.51 14.03
N SER A 285 2.79 2.95 14.21
CA SER A 285 2.11 2.85 15.51
C SER A 285 2.00 1.40 16.00
N ALA A 286 1.71 0.45 15.09
CA ALA A 286 1.70 -0.97 15.39
C ALA A 286 3.12 -1.52 15.63
N THR A 287 4.14 -0.96 14.97
CA THR A 287 5.55 -1.30 15.18
C THR A 287 6.06 -0.83 16.54
N ILE A 288 5.64 0.36 17.01
CA ILE A 288 5.93 0.87 18.36
C ILE A 288 5.40 -0.13 19.40
N LEU A 289 4.17 -0.62 19.24
CA LEU A 289 3.63 -1.70 20.07
C LEU A 289 4.48 -2.96 19.94
N ALA A 290 4.74 -3.44 18.73
CA ALA A 290 5.53 -4.64 18.50
C ALA A 290 6.88 -4.57 19.22
N ILE A 291 7.62 -3.47 19.14
CA ILE A 291 8.93 -3.32 19.80
C ILE A 291 8.79 -3.19 21.32
N GLY A 292 7.89 -2.33 21.79
CA GLY A 292 7.87 -1.88 23.18
C GLY A 292 7.02 -2.71 24.13
N PHE A 293 6.05 -3.48 23.61
CA PHE A 293 5.10 -4.22 24.43
C PHE A 293 5.75 -5.42 25.14
N ASP A 294 5.43 -5.53 26.43
CA ASP A 294 5.91 -6.59 27.31
C ASP A 294 4.77 -7.05 28.24
N PRO A 295 4.25 -8.28 28.04
CA PRO A 295 3.18 -8.82 28.87
C PRO A 295 3.49 -8.90 30.37
N GLN A 296 4.77 -8.98 30.73
CA GLN A 296 5.22 -9.09 32.12
C GLN A 296 5.34 -7.73 32.80
N ARG A 297 5.39 -6.64 32.03
CA ARG A 297 5.56 -5.26 32.52
C ARG A 297 4.38 -4.39 32.06
N PRO A 298 3.20 -4.54 32.70
CA PRO A 298 1.98 -3.87 32.24
C PRO A 298 2.06 -2.34 32.23
N GLY A 299 2.84 -1.73 33.13
CA GLY A 299 3.08 -0.27 33.10
C GLY A 299 3.87 0.21 31.88
N ARG A 300 4.89 -0.56 31.47
CA ARG A 300 5.63 -0.30 30.21
C ARG A 300 4.69 -0.45 29.02
N SER A 301 3.93 -1.55 28.98
CA SER A 301 2.97 -1.80 27.90
C SER A 301 1.88 -0.72 27.82
N ALA A 302 1.40 -0.23 28.96
CA ALA A 302 0.47 0.89 29.04
C ALA A 302 1.07 2.17 28.45
N LEU A 303 2.29 2.55 28.85
CA LEU A 303 3.00 3.73 28.32
C LEU A 303 3.23 3.62 26.81
N VAL A 304 3.75 2.48 26.33
CA VAL A 304 4.00 2.25 24.91
C VAL A 304 2.70 2.32 24.11
N THR A 305 1.61 1.77 24.64
CA THR A 305 0.29 1.83 24.00
C THR A 305 -0.28 3.25 23.97
N ALA A 306 -0.08 4.03 25.04
CA ALA A 306 -0.44 5.45 25.07
C ALA A 306 0.32 6.24 24.01
N LEU A 307 1.64 6.06 23.89
CA LEU A 307 2.47 6.73 22.88
C LEU A 307 2.10 6.33 21.45
N ALA A 308 1.85 5.04 21.22
CA ALA A 308 1.39 4.56 19.92
C ALA A 308 0.02 5.15 19.54
N SER A 309 -0.91 5.24 20.49
CA SER A 309 -2.25 5.81 20.28
C SER A 309 -2.20 7.33 20.08
N LEU A 310 -1.32 8.01 20.82
CA LEU A 310 -1.02 9.43 20.62
C LEU A 310 -0.54 9.68 19.19
N TYR A 311 0.47 8.93 18.74
CA TYR A 311 0.99 9.06 17.38
C TYR A 311 -0.06 8.76 16.31
N ALA A 312 -0.79 7.65 16.44
CA ALA A 312 -1.85 7.29 15.49
C ALA A 312 -2.93 8.38 15.39
N GLY A 313 -3.35 8.95 16.53
CA GLY A 313 -4.34 10.02 16.57
C GLY A 313 -3.85 11.35 15.98
N LEU A 314 -2.55 11.67 16.10
CA LEU A 314 -1.92 12.82 15.44
C LEU A 314 -1.76 12.61 13.92
N SER A 315 -1.75 11.36 13.46
CA SER A 315 -1.57 11.04 12.04
C SER A 315 -2.89 10.92 11.28
N ARG A 316 -3.94 10.34 11.87
CA ARG A 316 -5.28 10.26 11.26
C ARG A 316 -6.31 9.91 12.31
N TRP A 317 -7.42 10.66 12.34
CA TRP A 317 -8.48 10.43 13.32
C TRP A 317 -9.09 9.01 13.21
N THR A 318 -9.21 8.42 12.02
CA THR A 318 -9.76 7.06 11.87
C THR A 318 -8.92 5.98 12.56
N TRP A 319 -7.64 6.25 12.86
CA TRP A 319 -6.73 5.31 13.52
C TRP A 319 -6.66 5.48 15.04
N LEU A 320 -7.40 6.45 15.60
CA LEU A 320 -7.23 6.93 16.98
C LEU A 320 -7.32 5.81 18.03
N VAL A 321 -8.16 4.79 17.81
CA VAL A 321 -8.35 3.65 18.72
C VAL A 321 -7.49 2.42 18.40
N ALA A 322 -6.85 2.39 17.23
CA ALA A 322 -6.26 1.14 16.72
C ALA A 322 -5.18 0.58 17.66
N PRO A 323 -4.19 1.37 18.13
CA PRO A 323 -3.16 0.85 19.01
C PRO A 323 -3.70 0.45 20.39
N ALA A 324 -4.69 1.17 20.91
CA ALA A 324 -5.35 0.84 22.18
C ALA A 324 -6.02 -0.55 22.12
N MET A 325 -6.73 -0.86 21.03
CA MET A 325 -7.39 -2.15 20.83
C MET A 325 -6.36 -3.27 20.61
N LEU A 326 -5.33 -3.04 19.79
CA LEU A 326 -4.24 -4.00 19.55
C LEU A 326 -3.50 -4.35 20.85
N GLY A 327 -3.09 -3.34 21.62
CA GLY A 327 -2.43 -3.52 22.91
C GLY A 327 -3.32 -4.22 23.95
N GLY A 328 -4.60 -3.85 24.00
CA GLY A 328 -5.60 -4.49 24.87
C GLY A 328 -5.78 -5.98 24.55
N VAL A 329 -5.95 -6.32 23.27
CA VAL A 329 -6.05 -7.72 22.82
C VAL A 329 -4.75 -8.48 23.06
N TRP A 330 -3.58 -7.89 22.80
CA TRP A 330 -2.31 -8.54 23.10
C TRP A 330 -2.16 -8.85 24.59
N SER A 331 -2.55 -7.91 25.46
CA SER A 331 -2.59 -8.13 26.91
C SER A 331 -3.57 -9.24 27.29
N LEU A 332 -4.70 -9.36 26.58
CA LEU A 332 -5.72 -10.39 26.84
C LEU A 332 -5.25 -11.79 26.42
N LEU A 333 -4.48 -11.87 25.34
CA LEU A 333 -3.90 -13.11 24.81
C LEU A 333 -2.71 -13.62 25.64
N SER A 334 -2.18 -12.83 26.57
CA SER A 334 -0.96 -13.16 27.31
C SER A 334 -1.14 -14.13 28.50
N PRO A 335 -2.18 -13.99 29.37
CA PRO A 335 -2.44 -14.95 30.44
C PRO A 335 -2.82 -16.34 29.92
N SER A 336 -2.41 -17.40 30.63
CA SER A 336 -2.82 -18.77 30.33
C SER A 336 -4.33 -18.99 30.59
N PRO A 337 -5.00 -19.83 29.78
CA PRO A 337 -6.36 -20.28 30.05
C PRO A 337 -6.46 -20.87 31.47
N GLY A 338 -7.45 -20.43 32.26
CA GLY A 338 -7.64 -20.84 33.66
C GLY A 338 -7.16 -19.82 34.71
N THR A 339 -6.50 -18.73 34.29
CA THR A 339 -6.21 -17.61 35.20
C THR A 339 -7.53 -16.93 35.67
N PRO A 340 -7.67 -16.51 36.94
CA PRO A 340 -8.89 -15.84 37.41
C PRO A 340 -9.27 -14.62 36.58
N LEU A 341 -10.57 -14.44 36.31
CA LEU A 341 -11.09 -13.42 35.38
C LEU A 341 -10.57 -12.01 35.68
N LEU A 342 -10.58 -11.59 36.95
CA LEU A 342 -10.11 -10.26 37.34
C LEU A 342 -8.63 -10.02 36.97
N ARG A 343 -7.77 -11.03 37.17
CA ARG A 343 -6.35 -10.95 36.82
C ARG A 343 -6.15 -10.93 35.30
N ARG A 344 -7.05 -11.55 34.54
CA ARG A 344 -7.04 -11.54 33.07
C ARG A 344 -7.51 -10.22 32.48
N LEU A 345 -8.45 -9.54 33.12
CA LEU A 345 -8.99 -8.27 32.64
C LEU A 345 -8.18 -7.06 33.08
N ARG A 346 -7.46 -7.13 34.20
CA ARG A 346 -6.65 -6.00 34.71
C ARG A 346 -5.65 -5.47 33.69
N GLY A 347 -4.89 -6.35 33.03
CA GLY A 347 -3.90 -5.97 32.02
C GLY A 347 -4.53 -5.29 30.80
N PRO A 348 -5.49 -5.93 30.11
CA PRO A 348 -6.23 -5.36 28.99
C PRO A 348 -6.90 -4.03 29.30
N ILE A 349 -7.55 -3.91 30.47
CA ILE A 349 -8.19 -2.66 30.89
C ILE A 349 -7.15 -1.57 31.09
N LEU A 350 -6.07 -1.83 31.84
CA LEU A 350 -5.02 -0.83 32.07
C LEU A 350 -4.39 -0.37 30.75
N VAL A 351 -4.04 -1.31 29.88
CA VAL A 351 -3.42 -1.02 28.58
C VAL A 351 -4.40 -0.29 27.66
N GLY A 352 -5.66 -0.73 27.61
CA GLY A 352 -6.70 -0.10 26.81
C GLY A 352 -7.00 1.32 27.27
N LEU A 353 -7.15 1.55 28.57
CA LEU A 353 -7.35 2.88 29.16
C LEU A 353 -6.14 3.80 28.92
N ALA A 354 -4.92 3.28 29.01
CA ALA A 354 -3.72 4.05 28.68
C ALA A 354 -3.67 4.42 27.19
N GLY A 355 -4.07 3.51 26.30
CA GLY A 355 -4.24 3.80 24.89
C GLY A 355 -5.26 4.92 24.65
N LEU A 356 -6.45 4.83 25.28
CA LEU A 356 -7.46 5.90 25.23
C LEU A 356 -6.96 7.23 25.79
N ALA A 357 -6.13 7.22 26.84
CA ALA A 357 -5.50 8.44 27.33
C ALA A 357 -4.55 9.05 26.28
N GLY A 358 -3.80 8.21 25.56
CA GLY A 358 -2.98 8.64 24.42
C GLY A 358 -3.82 9.23 23.28
N THR A 359 -4.94 8.58 22.96
CA THR A 359 -5.95 9.09 22.01
C THR A 359 -6.46 10.47 22.41
N ILE A 360 -6.92 10.64 23.65
CA ILE A 360 -7.40 11.93 24.16
C ILE A 360 -6.26 12.96 24.10
N GLY A 361 -5.05 12.57 24.50
CA GLY A 361 -3.85 13.40 24.38
C GLY A 361 -3.61 13.90 22.96
N SER A 362 -3.80 13.05 21.94
CA SER A 362 -3.67 13.48 20.54
C SER A 362 -4.68 14.56 20.18
N GLN A 363 -5.93 14.43 20.62
CA GLN A 363 -6.99 15.39 20.32
C GLN A 363 -6.78 16.69 21.09
N LEU A 364 -6.26 16.63 22.32
CA LEU A 364 -5.85 17.81 23.08
C LEU A 364 -4.71 18.55 22.37
N VAL A 365 -3.70 17.84 21.86
CA VAL A 365 -2.63 18.45 21.07
C VAL A 365 -3.19 19.10 19.80
N MET A 366 -4.06 18.41 19.05
CA MET A 366 -4.72 19.00 17.88
C MET A 366 -5.49 20.26 18.24
N LEU A 367 -6.29 20.24 19.30
CA LEU A 367 -7.10 21.38 19.74
C LEU A 367 -6.25 22.58 20.18
N LEU A 368 -5.18 22.34 20.95
CA LEU A 368 -4.39 23.40 21.58
C LEU A 368 -3.30 23.96 20.66
N ALA A 369 -2.65 23.11 19.87
CA ALA A 369 -1.52 23.50 19.02
C ALA A 369 -1.93 23.80 17.58
N PHE A 370 -3.05 23.24 17.11
CA PHE A 370 -3.52 23.37 15.73
C PHE A 370 -5.03 23.66 15.68
N PRO A 371 -5.50 24.75 16.31
CA PRO A 371 -6.92 25.07 16.35
C PRO A 371 -7.45 25.23 14.92
N GLN A 372 -8.43 24.39 14.56
CA GLN A 372 -9.09 24.43 13.25
C GLN A 372 -10.47 25.09 13.41
N PRO A 373 -10.75 26.20 12.71
CA PRO A 373 -12.05 26.88 12.79
C PRO A 373 -13.19 26.03 12.20
N GLU A 374 -12.88 25.12 11.27
CA GLU A 374 -13.83 24.16 10.68
C GLU A 374 -13.39 22.73 10.99
N ALA A 375 -14.24 21.95 11.66
CA ALA A 375 -13.88 20.59 12.06
C ALA A 375 -13.91 19.63 10.84
N PRO A 376 -12.79 19.01 10.44
CA PRO A 376 -12.72 18.11 9.27
C PRO A 376 -13.67 16.91 9.35
N PHE A 377 -14.04 16.53 10.58
CA PHE A 377 -15.02 15.49 10.85
C PHE A 377 -16.41 15.85 10.32
N ALA A 378 -16.83 17.11 10.40
CA ALA A 378 -18.16 17.55 9.98
C ALA A 378 -18.35 17.39 8.46
N THR A 379 -17.36 17.82 7.67
CA THR A 379 -17.36 17.68 6.20
C THR A 379 -17.33 16.20 5.80
N THR A 380 -16.43 15.42 6.39
CA THR A 380 -16.29 13.99 6.06
C THR A 380 -17.54 13.18 6.47
N ALA A 381 -18.27 13.60 7.51
CA ALA A 381 -19.49 12.93 7.96
C ALA A 381 -20.69 13.15 7.03
N ARG A 382 -20.69 14.25 6.25
CA ARG A 382 -21.77 14.59 5.29
C ARG A 382 -21.62 13.95 3.92
N GLN A 383 -20.41 13.49 3.59
CA GLN A 383 -20.11 12.80 2.34
C GLN A 383 -21.06 11.61 2.06
N ALA A 384 -21.52 11.52 0.82
CA ALA A 384 -22.43 10.47 0.36
C ALA A 384 -21.86 9.05 0.55
N LEU A 385 -22.75 8.10 0.84
CA LEU A 385 -22.43 6.67 0.99
C LEU A 385 -22.84 5.88 -0.27
N LEU A 386 -21.86 5.58 -1.09
CA LEU A 386 -21.94 4.82 -2.34
C LEU A 386 -21.83 3.30 -2.09
N TRP A 387 -22.86 2.73 -1.46
CA TRP A 387 -22.89 1.31 -1.06
C TRP A 387 -22.61 0.29 -2.17
N TYR A 388 -22.89 0.66 -3.43
CA TYR A 388 -22.62 -0.21 -4.57
C TYR A 388 -21.11 -0.52 -4.73
N ARG A 389 -20.21 0.32 -4.19
CA ARG A 389 -18.74 0.11 -4.23
C ARG A 389 -18.26 -1.10 -3.40
N LEU A 390 -19.12 -1.67 -2.55
CA LEU A 390 -18.85 -2.95 -1.90
C LEU A 390 -18.74 -4.12 -2.89
N TRP A 391 -19.39 -3.99 -4.04
CA TRP A 391 -19.46 -4.99 -5.11
C TRP A 391 -18.73 -4.47 -6.37
N PRO A 392 -18.55 -5.31 -7.42
CA PRO A 392 -17.92 -4.88 -8.66
C PRO A 392 -18.51 -3.58 -9.21
N SER A 393 -17.63 -2.63 -9.50
CA SER A 393 -17.98 -1.30 -10.03
C SER A 393 -16.89 -0.82 -10.98
N VAL A 394 -17.12 0.29 -11.67
CA VAL A 394 -16.11 0.89 -12.55
C VAL A 394 -14.92 1.45 -11.77
N THR A 395 -15.15 1.98 -10.57
CA THR A 395 -14.10 2.50 -9.67
C THR A 395 -13.24 1.37 -9.08
N ASN A 396 -13.83 0.20 -8.85
CA ASN A 396 -13.12 -1.01 -8.44
C ASN A 396 -13.75 -2.24 -9.13
N PRO A 397 -13.14 -2.76 -10.21
CA PRO A 397 -13.68 -3.86 -10.98
C PRO A 397 -13.95 -5.14 -10.17
N MET A 398 -13.22 -5.35 -9.07
CA MET A 398 -13.41 -6.51 -8.19
C MET A 398 -14.46 -6.24 -7.09
N GLY A 399 -14.65 -4.98 -6.72
CA GLY A 399 -15.42 -4.58 -5.54
C GLY A 399 -14.67 -4.83 -4.23
N ILE A 400 -15.03 -4.10 -3.18
CA ILE A 400 -14.34 -4.18 -1.88
C ILE A 400 -14.51 -5.55 -1.21
N VAL A 401 -15.73 -6.10 -1.18
CA VAL A 401 -16.01 -7.37 -0.48
C VAL A 401 -15.32 -8.55 -1.17
N PRO A 402 -15.43 -8.75 -2.51
CA PRO A 402 -14.73 -9.84 -3.17
C PRO A 402 -13.20 -9.72 -3.07
N ALA A 403 -12.66 -8.51 -3.24
CA ALA A 403 -11.22 -8.26 -3.10
C ALA A 403 -10.72 -8.58 -1.70
N LEU A 404 -11.45 -8.17 -0.66
CA LEU A 404 -11.13 -8.49 0.72
C LEU A 404 -11.15 -10.00 0.96
N LEU A 405 -12.19 -10.70 0.51
CA LEU A 405 -12.31 -12.16 0.70
C LEU A 405 -11.13 -12.91 0.08
N ILE A 406 -10.69 -12.51 -1.12
CA ILE A 406 -9.49 -13.08 -1.74
C ILE A 406 -8.26 -12.80 -0.86
N ALA A 407 -8.05 -11.54 -0.47
CA ALA A 407 -6.87 -11.12 0.28
C ALA A 407 -6.72 -11.80 1.66
N VAL A 408 -7.82 -12.00 2.39
CA VAL A 408 -7.74 -12.44 3.81
C VAL A 408 -8.24 -13.85 4.07
N SER A 409 -9.03 -14.46 3.19
CA SER A 409 -9.60 -15.79 3.47
C SER A 409 -8.54 -16.87 3.76
N PRO A 410 -7.36 -16.93 3.09
CA PRO A 410 -6.37 -17.94 3.41
C PRO A 410 -5.90 -17.86 4.86
N ILE A 411 -5.60 -16.66 5.36
CA ILE A 411 -5.12 -16.45 6.73
C ILE A 411 -6.24 -16.62 7.75
N VAL A 412 -7.44 -16.11 7.48
CA VAL A 412 -8.61 -16.26 8.36
C VAL A 412 -8.98 -17.73 8.53
N VAL A 413 -9.00 -18.51 7.44
CA VAL A 413 -9.28 -19.96 7.49
C VAL A 413 -8.17 -20.71 8.23
N LEU A 414 -6.90 -20.34 8.03
CA LEU A 414 -5.78 -20.92 8.76
C LEU A 414 -5.93 -20.69 10.28
N PHE A 415 -6.27 -19.47 10.68
CA PHE A 415 -6.56 -19.11 12.07
C PHE A 415 -7.73 -19.89 12.66
N ALA A 416 -8.87 -19.90 11.96
CA ALA A 416 -10.07 -20.59 12.40
C ALA A 416 -9.80 -22.10 12.59
N ARG A 417 -9.05 -22.73 11.68
CA ARG A 417 -8.64 -24.13 11.81
C ARG A 417 -7.68 -24.37 12.96
N ALA A 418 -6.71 -23.48 13.18
CA ALA A 418 -5.77 -23.58 14.29
C ALA A 418 -6.49 -23.47 15.66
N LEU A 419 -7.51 -22.62 15.76
CA LEU A 419 -8.37 -22.52 16.95
C LEU A 419 -9.26 -23.75 17.12
N ALA A 420 -9.97 -24.18 16.06
CA ALA A 420 -10.86 -25.34 16.09
C ALA A 420 -10.13 -26.64 16.49
N ARG A 421 -8.87 -26.78 16.04
CA ARG A 421 -8.01 -27.92 16.37
C ARG A 421 -7.26 -27.78 17.69
N ARG A 422 -7.45 -26.67 18.42
CA ARG A 422 -6.73 -26.37 19.66
C ARG A 422 -5.20 -26.30 19.50
N ASP A 423 -4.72 -26.06 18.27
CA ASP A 423 -3.32 -25.75 17.99
C ASP A 423 -2.97 -24.41 18.67
N LEU A 424 -3.87 -23.42 18.52
CA LEU A 424 -3.90 -22.20 19.33
C LEU A 424 -4.73 -22.45 20.59
N ARG A 425 -4.11 -22.31 21.76
CA ARG A 425 -4.76 -22.54 23.06
C ARG A 425 -5.45 -21.28 23.59
N TRP A 426 -6.23 -20.63 22.75
CA TRP A 426 -7.07 -19.50 23.17
C TRP A 426 -8.40 -20.01 23.70
N ASP A 427 -8.90 -19.41 24.77
CA ASP A 427 -10.24 -19.71 25.30
C ASP A 427 -11.31 -18.75 24.75
N GLY A 428 -12.56 -18.96 25.16
CA GLY A 428 -13.71 -18.20 24.65
C GLY A 428 -13.57 -16.69 24.83
N LEU A 429 -12.99 -16.21 25.93
CA LEU A 429 -12.80 -14.78 26.18
C LEU A 429 -11.76 -14.19 25.24
N GLN A 430 -10.65 -14.90 25.03
CA GLN A 430 -9.58 -14.49 24.10
C GLN A 430 -10.07 -14.47 22.65
N VAL A 431 -10.81 -15.49 22.23
CA VAL A 431 -11.44 -15.55 20.92
C VAL A 431 -12.46 -14.41 20.75
N LEU A 432 -13.31 -14.16 21.75
CA LEU A 432 -14.30 -13.08 21.71
C LEU A 432 -13.62 -11.71 21.61
N GLY A 433 -12.60 -11.44 22.42
CA GLY A 433 -11.88 -10.15 22.38
C GLY A 433 -11.19 -9.91 21.03
N THR A 434 -10.60 -10.96 20.46
CA THR A 434 -9.96 -10.90 19.14
C THR A 434 -11.00 -10.69 18.03
N ALA A 435 -12.10 -11.43 18.06
CA ALA A 435 -13.20 -11.30 17.09
C ALA A 435 -13.88 -9.93 17.19
N ALA A 436 -14.07 -9.39 18.39
CA ALA A 436 -14.65 -8.06 18.60
C ALA A 436 -13.76 -6.97 17.99
N MET A 437 -12.44 -7.01 18.25
CA MET A 437 -11.50 -6.07 17.64
C MET A 437 -11.51 -6.16 16.11
N SER A 438 -11.36 -7.37 15.56
CA SER A 438 -11.37 -7.60 14.12
C SER A 438 -12.67 -7.14 13.46
N THR A 439 -13.81 -7.40 14.09
CA THR A 439 -15.14 -6.97 13.59
C THR A 439 -15.27 -5.44 13.61
N ALA A 440 -14.81 -4.78 14.67
CA ALA A 440 -14.84 -3.33 14.76
C ALA A 440 -13.98 -2.67 13.68
N PHE A 441 -12.74 -3.14 13.48
CA PHE A 441 -11.87 -2.65 12.42
C PHE A 441 -12.47 -2.88 11.03
N LEU A 442 -13.06 -4.06 10.79
CA LEU A 442 -13.71 -4.36 9.53
C LEU A 442 -14.93 -3.46 9.27
N ALA A 443 -15.79 -3.27 10.27
CA ALA A 443 -17.00 -2.46 10.13
C ALA A 443 -16.68 -0.99 9.82
N VAL A 444 -15.72 -0.40 10.55
CA VAL A 444 -15.25 0.98 10.30
C VAL A 444 -14.65 1.08 8.90
N GLY A 445 -13.82 0.11 8.50
CA GLY A 445 -13.20 0.13 7.18
C GLY A 445 -14.20 -0.01 6.04
N LEU A 446 -15.22 -0.88 6.17
CA LEU A 446 -16.27 -1.03 5.16
C LEU A 446 -17.11 0.24 5.04
N ALA A 447 -17.45 0.89 6.16
CA ALA A 447 -18.15 2.16 6.17
C ALA A 447 -17.33 3.29 5.51
N ALA A 448 -16.02 3.34 5.75
CA ALA A 448 -15.13 4.29 5.08
C ALA A 448 -14.98 3.98 3.58
N SER A 449 -15.00 2.70 3.19
CA SER A 449 -14.87 2.27 1.79
C SER A 449 -16.05 2.66 0.91
N VAL A 450 -17.23 2.91 1.48
CA VAL A 450 -18.41 3.34 0.70
C VAL A 450 -18.55 4.85 0.64
N LYS A 451 -17.75 5.65 1.34
CA LYS A 451 -17.82 7.11 1.18
C LYS A 451 -17.36 7.54 -0.21
N ILE A 452 -17.94 8.62 -0.74
CA ILE A 452 -17.37 9.34 -1.89
C ILE A 452 -15.90 9.71 -1.58
N GLY A 453 -15.01 9.49 -2.55
CA GLY A 453 -13.55 9.49 -2.38
C GLY A 453 -12.96 8.12 -1.99
N GLY A 454 -13.78 7.11 -1.67
CA GLY A 454 -13.37 5.78 -1.22
C GLY A 454 -13.68 4.64 -2.20
N GLY A 455 -13.34 3.40 -1.83
CA GLY A 455 -13.87 2.20 -2.51
C GLY A 455 -13.11 1.73 -3.77
N ASN A 456 -12.07 2.45 -4.19
CA ASN A 456 -11.23 2.08 -5.33
C ASN A 456 -10.30 0.88 -5.04
N ASN A 457 -9.94 0.64 -3.79
CA ASN A 457 -9.09 -0.47 -3.35
C ASN A 457 -9.27 -0.73 -1.84
N LEU A 458 -8.45 -1.62 -1.25
CA LEU A 458 -8.57 -2.03 0.16
C LEU A 458 -7.96 -1.05 1.19
N HIS A 459 -7.56 0.18 0.81
CA HIS A 459 -6.85 1.11 1.71
C HIS A 459 -7.61 1.43 3.00
N ASN A 460 -8.93 1.57 2.93
CA ASN A 460 -9.75 1.87 4.10
C ASN A 460 -9.91 0.69 5.06
N LEU A 461 -9.47 -0.52 4.68
CA LEU A 461 -9.45 -1.70 5.55
C LEU A 461 -8.11 -1.85 6.29
N ASP A 462 -7.32 -0.78 6.34
CA ASP A 462 -5.99 -0.70 6.91
C ASP A 462 -5.87 -1.27 8.32
N MET A 463 -6.69 -0.84 9.28
CA MET A 463 -6.68 -1.32 10.66
C MET A 463 -6.97 -2.83 10.73
N PHE A 464 -7.87 -3.33 9.88
CA PHE A 464 -8.20 -4.75 9.84
C PHE A 464 -7.03 -5.58 9.31
N LEU A 465 -6.41 -5.14 8.21
CA LEU A 465 -5.24 -5.82 7.61
C LEU A 465 -4.02 -5.79 8.54
N VAL A 466 -3.69 -4.63 9.13
CA VAL A 466 -2.64 -4.51 10.16
C VAL A 466 -2.95 -5.39 11.36
N GLY A 467 -4.21 -5.43 11.80
CA GLY A 467 -4.67 -6.29 12.88
C GLY A 467 -4.47 -7.78 12.58
N LEU A 468 -4.70 -8.25 11.35
CA LEU A 468 -4.46 -9.64 10.96
C LEU A 468 -2.97 -10.00 10.99
N VAL A 469 -2.08 -9.14 10.48
CA VAL A 469 -0.62 -9.35 10.57
C VAL A 469 -0.15 -9.36 12.02
N PHE A 470 -0.65 -8.43 12.83
CA PHE A 470 -0.37 -8.37 14.26
C PHE A 470 -0.77 -9.66 14.97
N LEU A 471 -2.01 -10.13 14.75
CA LEU A 471 -2.49 -11.39 15.30
C LEU A 471 -1.67 -12.58 14.81
N ALA A 472 -1.19 -12.57 13.57
CA ALA A 472 -0.32 -13.62 13.03
C ALA A 472 1.00 -13.69 13.80
N GLY A 473 1.63 -12.55 14.07
CA GLY A 473 2.82 -12.46 14.89
C GLY A 473 2.60 -12.96 16.33
N VAL A 474 1.51 -12.51 16.97
CA VAL A 474 1.16 -12.95 18.33
C VAL A 474 0.86 -14.45 18.36
N ALA A 475 0.14 -14.98 17.37
CA ALA A 475 -0.17 -16.40 17.29
C ALA A 475 1.09 -17.25 17.12
N LEU A 476 2.03 -16.84 16.24
CA LEU A 476 3.31 -17.53 16.06
C LEU A 476 4.09 -17.63 17.38
N SER A 477 4.08 -16.59 18.20
CA SER A 477 4.72 -16.62 19.53
C SER A 477 4.12 -17.68 20.46
N SER A 478 2.81 -17.94 20.36
CA SER A 478 2.11 -18.93 21.19
C SER A 478 2.24 -20.37 20.70
N LEU A 479 2.62 -20.57 19.43
CA LEU A 479 2.73 -21.89 18.83
C LEU A 479 4.03 -22.62 19.22
N ALA A 480 5.09 -21.88 19.56
CA ALA A 480 6.40 -22.42 19.93
C ALA A 480 6.87 -23.51 18.93
N ASP A 481 7.38 -24.66 19.39
CA ASP A 481 7.92 -25.70 18.51
C ASP A 481 6.87 -26.40 17.62
N ARG A 482 5.57 -26.10 17.81
CA ARG A 482 4.48 -26.66 17.00
C ARG A 482 4.33 -25.97 15.65
N VAL A 483 4.98 -24.83 15.42
CA VAL A 483 4.89 -24.07 14.16
C VAL A 483 5.17 -24.98 12.97
N THR A 484 6.30 -25.69 12.96
CA THR A 484 6.69 -26.58 11.85
C THR A 484 5.63 -27.66 11.58
N ALA A 485 5.12 -28.29 12.63
CA ALA A 485 4.09 -29.34 12.50
C ALA A 485 2.77 -28.78 11.92
N ILE A 486 2.40 -27.55 12.28
CA ILE A 486 1.19 -26.88 11.74
C ILE A 486 1.41 -26.49 10.28
N LEU A 487 2.59 -25.95 9.95
CA LEU A 487 2.94 -25.59 8.58
C LEU A 487 2.89 -26.82 7.66
N GLU A 488 3.40 -27.97 8.10
CA GLU A 488 3.32 -29.22 7.34
C GLU A 488 1.88 -29.73 7.22
N ARG A 489 1.13 -29.76 8.32
CA ARG A 489 -0.26 -30.27 8.35
C ARG A 489 -1.21 -29.43 7.50
N GLN A 490 -0.96 -28.11 7.42
CA GLN A 490 -1.79 -27.14 6.71
C GLN A 490 -1.08 -26.56 5.48
N ALA A 491 -0.13 -27.29 4.89
CA ALA A 491 0.76 -26.81 3.84
C ALA A 491 0.04 -26.15 2.66
N VAL A 492 -1.14 -26.64 2.27
CA VAL A 492 -1.97 -26.04 1.21
C VAL A 492 -2.44 -24.63 1.59
N LEU A 493 -2.98 -24.45 2.81
CA LEU A 493 -3.44 -23.14 3.27
C LEU A 493 -2.27 -22.18 3.49
N VAL A 494 -1.15 -22.67 4.02
CA VAL A 494 0.08 -21.87 4.16
C VAL A 494 0.59 -21.42 2.80
N ALA A 495 0.57 -22.30 1.80
CA ALA A 495 0.93 -21.93 0.43
C ALA A 495 0.02 -20.82 -0.10
N LEU A 496 -1.30 -20.90 0.12
CA LEU A 496 -2.24 -19.83 -0.27
C LEU A 496 -1.99 -18.51 0.48
N VAL A 497 -1.68 -18.57 1.78
CA VAL A 497 -1.32 -17.39 2.60
C VAL A 497 -0.09 -16.65 2.04
N VAL A 498 0.81 -17.35 1.36
CA VAL A 498 1.98 -16.76 0.70
C VAL A 498 1.67 -16.36 -0.74
N ILE A 499 1.06 -17.25 -1.52
CA ILE A 499 0.84 -17.06 -2.96
C ILE A 499 -0.12 -15.90 -3.22
N VAL A 500 -1.22 -15.79 -2.48
CA VAL A 500 -2.23 -14.74 -2.71
C VAL A 500 -1.62 -13.33 -2.64
N PRO A 501 -1.00 -12.90 -1.53
CA PRO A 501 -0.41 -11.56 -1.46
C PRO A 501 0.77 -11.37 -2.42
N THR A 502 1.50 -12.44 -2.75
CA THR A 502 2.60 -12.37 -3.73
C THR A 502 2.08 -12.14 -5.15
N ALA A 503 0.95 -12.77 -5.52
CA ALA A 503 0.38 -12.68 -6.86
C ALA A 503 -0.38 -11.37 -7.09
N THR A 504 -1.12 -10.87 -6.09
CA THR A 504 -1.92 -9.64 -6.21
C THR A 504 -1.07 -8.40 -6.45
N VAL A 505 0.17 -8.38 -5.97
CA VAL A 505 1.11 -7.26 -6.17
C VAL A 505 1.62 -7.18 -7.62
N LEU A 506 1.57 -8.27 -8.37
CA LEU A 506 2.12 -8.32 -9.73
C LEU A 506 1.22 -7.69 -10.80
N THR A 507 0.04 -7.19 -10.43
CA THR A 507 -0.78 -6.39 -11.33
C THR A 507 0.03 -5.20 -11.84
N ALA A 508 0.10 -5.02 -13.16
CA ALA A 508 0.90 -3.98 -13.77
C ALA A 508 0.44 -2.59 -13.35
N SER A 509 1.40 -1.75 -12.97
CA SER A 509 1.24 -0.29 -12.94
C SER A 509 1.52 0.25 -14.34
N PRO A 510 0.89 1.34 -14.79
CA PRO A 510 1.34 2.03 -15.99
C PRO A 510 2.78 2.55 -15.79
N PRO A 511 3.61 2.58 -16.86
CA PRO A 511 4.93 3.19 -16.77
C PRO A 511 4.80 4.68 -16.43
N LEU A 512 5.81 5.21 -15.73
CA LEU A 512 5.92 6.66 -15.55
C LEU A 512 6.27 7.29 -16.90
N GLU A 513 5.40 8.16 -17.39
CA GLU A 513 5.60 8.97 -18.59
C GLU A 513 5.82 10.42 -18.14
N ILE A 514 7.00 10.96 -18.44
CA ILE A 514 7.35 12.37 -18.21
C ILE A 514 7.78 13.00 -19.55
N PRO A 515 7.46 14.27 -19.80
CA PRO A 515 7.89 14.96 -21.02
C PRO A 515 9.41 15.09 -21.14
N ASP A 516 9.86 15.42 -22.36
CA ASP A 516 11.26 15.76 -22.62
C ASP A 516 11.71 16.98 -21.78
N GLU A 517 12.96 16.96 -21.34
CA GLU A 517 13.54 17.96 -20.43
C GLU A 517 13.37 19.41 -20.93
N THR A 518 13.44 19.63 -22.25
CA THR A 518 13.20 20.95 -22.86
C THR A 518 11.78 21.44 -22.61
N ILE A 519 10.77 20.59 -22.80
CA ILE A 519 9.36 20.93 -22.57
C ILE A 519 9.14 21.25 -21.09
N VAL A 520 9.76 20.47 -20.21
CA VAL A 520 9.68 20.67 -18.76
C VAL A 520 10.28 22.02 -18.36
N ALA A 521 11.48 22.33 -18.86
CA ALA A 521 12.17 23.58 -18.57
C ALA A 521 11.41 24.81 -19.10
N GLU A 522 10.90 24.75 -20.33
CA GLU A 522 10.11 25.82 -20.94
C GLU A 522 8.77 26.02 -20.21
N SER A 523 8.10 24.93 -19.83
CA SER A 523 6.85 24.97 -19.06
C SER A 523 7.06 25.58 -17.68
N LEU A 524 8.12 25.18 -16.98
CA LEU A 524 8.46 25.73 -15.66
C LEU A 524 8.78 27.22 -15.76
N ALA A 525 9.60 27.64 -16.72
CA ALA A 525 9.90 29.05 -16.95
C ALA A 525 8.64 29.86 -17.26
N THR A 526 7.71 29.28 -18.04
CA THR A 526 6.42 29.92 -18.35
C THR A 526 5.55 30.11 -17.11
N VAL A 527 5.40 29.08 -16.27
CA VAL A 527 4.65 29.17 -15.01
C VAL A 527 5.27 30.20 -14.07
N GLN A 528 6.60 30.17 -13.91
CA GLN A 528 7.33 31.12 -13.06
C GLN A 528 7.13 32.56 -13.54
N GLU A 529 7.28 32.82 -14.84
CA GLU A 529 7.14 34.16 -15.39
C GLU A 529 5.71 34.68 -15.27
N LYS A 530 4.70 33.86 -15.59
CA LYS A 530 3.29 34.25 -15.49
C LYS A 530 2.85 34.48 -14.05
N ALA A 531 3.25 33.61 -13.12
CA ALA A 531 2.97 33.81 -11.71
C ALA A 531 3.64 35.07 -11.16
N ARG A 532 4.90 35.34 -11.54
CA ARG A 532 5.63 36.54 -11.12
C ARG A 532 5.04 37.83 -11.71
N GLN A 533 4.57 37.81 -12.95
CA GLN A 533 3.87 38.96 -13.54
C GLN A 533 2.55 39.21 -12.81
N ALA A 534 1.72 38.17 -12.65
CA ALA A 534 0.42 38.28 -12.00
C ALA A 534 0.53 38.68 -10.52
N SER A 535 1.58 38.26 -9.81
CA SER A 535 1.79 38.62 -8.40
C SER A 535 2.06 40.10 -8.17
N GLN A 536 2.38 40.86 -9.22
CA GLN A 536 2.54 42.33 -9.15
C GLN A 536 1.18 43.05 -9.17
N GLU A 537 0.14 42.39 -9.68
CA GLU A 537 -1.20 42.96 -9.87
C GLU A 537 -2.20 42.48 -8.81
N GLY A 538 -1.99 41.29 -8.24
CA GLY A 538 -2.87 40.69 -7.25
C GLY A 538 -2.35 39.37 -6.69
N GLU A 539 -3.18 38.67 -5.94
CA GLU A 539 -2.81 37.36 -5.38
C GLU A 539 -2.80 36.27 -6.47
N VAL A 540 -1.85 35.35 -6.40
CA VAL A 540 -1.77 34.20 -7.31
C VAL A 540 -2.17 32.94 -6.56
N LEU A 541 -3.29 32.33 -6.95
CA LEU A 541 -3.79 31.12 -6.32
C LEU A 541 -3.22 29.89 -7.04
N PHE A 542 -2.47 29.08 -6.30
CA PHE A 542 -2.12 27.72 -6.73
C PHE A 542 -3.10 26.74 -6.07
N ILE A 543 -4.08 26.26 -6.84
CA ILE A 543 -4.96 25.16 -6.41
C ILE A 543 -4.14 23.86 -6.40
N ASP A 544 -3.36 23.62 -7.45
CA ASP A 544 -2.39 22.51 -7.53
C ASP A 544 -0.95 23.02 -7.75
N GLN A 545 0.01 22.11 -7.82
CA GLN A 545 1.44 22.37 -8.05
C GLN A 545 2.15 23.12 -6.91
N ARG A 546 1.67 22.98 -5.67
CA ARG A 546 2.24 23.71 -4.51
C ARG A 546 3.66 23.28 -4.12
N GLN A 547 4.12 22.12 -4.57
CA GLN A 547 5.50 21.68 -4.39
C GLN A 547 6.50 22.66 -5.02
N LEU A 548 6.10 23.41 -6.07
CA LEU A 548 6.95 24.42 -6.68
C LEU A 548 7.42 25.48 -5.65
N PHE A 549 6.58 25.81 -4.67
CA PHE A 549 6.97 26.65 -3.53
C PHE A 549 7.92 25.92 -2.58
N ALA A 550 7.60 24.68 -2.22
CA ALA A 550 8.39 23.89 -1.27
C ALA A 550 9.83 23.64 -1.74
N PHE A 551 10.06 23.61 -3.06
CA PHE A 551 11.37 23.41 -3.68
C PHE A 551 11.98 24.71 -4.24
N GLY A 552 11.43 25.88 -3.91
CA GLY A 552 12.04 27.18 -4.20
C GLY A 552 11.98 27.60 -5.66
N HIS A 553 11.07 27.05 -6.46
CA HIS A 553 10.86 27.47 -7.84
C HIS A 553 10.09 28.80 -7.96
N LEU A 554 9.44 29.27 -6.88
CA LEU A 554 8.63 30.50 -6.88
C LEU A 554 9.04 31.45 -5.73
N PRO A 555 10.30 31.93 -5.67
CA PRO A 555 10.80 32.69 -4.53
C PRO A 555 10.10 34.04 -4.31
N ASP A 556 9.64 34.67 -5.39
CA ASP A 556 9.07 36.03 -5.38
C ASP A 556 7.52 36.05 -5.50
N VAL A 557 6.88 34.89 -5.36
CA VAL A 557 5.41 34.77 -5.40
C VAL A 557 4.93 34.37 -4.00
N PRO A 558 4.17 35.24 -3.30
CA PRO A 558 3.56 34.85 -2.04
C PRO A 558 2.50 33.76 -2.24
N LEU A 559 2.58 32.69 -1.45
CA LEU A 559 1.62 31.58 -1.49
C LEU A 559 0.29 31.96 -0.82
N VAL A 560 -0.81 31.78 -1.54
CA VAL A 560 -2.17 31.76 -0.97
C VAL A 560 -2.41 30.41 -0.30
N MET A 561 -2.81 30.41 0.98
CA MET A 561 -2.93 29.17 1.76
C MET A 561 -4.25 28.44 1.49
N GLU A 562 -5.31 29.20 1.19
CA GLU A 562 -6.66 28.72 0.93
C GLU A 562 -6.79 27.95 -0.40
N TYR A 563 -7.87 27.19 -0.55
CA TYR A 563 -8.27 26.53 -1.81
C TYR A 563 -7.24 25.56 -2.40
N GLU A 564 -6.49 24.87 -1.54
CA GLU A 564 -5.64 23.74 -1.93
C GLU A 564 -6.49 22.60 -2.52
N LEU A 565 -5.99 21.93 -3.57
CA LEU A 565 -6.70 20.88 -4.33
C LEU A 565 -7.42 19.85 -3.45
N LYS A 566 -6.73 19.20 -2.51
CA LYS A 566 -7.31 18.14 -1.66
C LYS A 566 -8.33 18.70 -0.67
N ASP A 567 -8.07 19.87 -0.07
CA ASP A 567 -9.08 20.53 0.78
C ASP A 567 -10.31 20.85 -0.03
N LEU A 568 -10.15 21.60 -1.12
CA LEU A 568 -11.22 22.07 -1.97
C LEU A 568 -12.06 20.90 -2.50
N MET A 569 -11.42 19.82 -2.95
CA MET A 569 -12.11 18.57 -3.33
C MET A 569 -12.87 17.96 -2.15
N ASN A 570 -12.28 17.90 -0.96
CA ASN A 570 -12.94 17.35 0.22
C ASN A 570 -14.14 18.21 0.66
N GLN A 571 -14.05 19.54 0.55
CA GLN A 571 -15.16 20.46 0.82
C GLN A 571 -16.26 20.34 -0.23
N ALA A 572 -15.90 20.17 -1.51
CA ALA A 572 -16.84 19.91 -2.60
C ALA A 572 -17.62 18.61 -2.39
N MET A 573 -16.93 17.48 -2.17
CA MET A 573 -17.57 16.17 -1.93
C MET A 573 -18.44 16.14 -0.66
N GLY A 574 -18.16 17.03 0.30
CA GLY A 574 -18.94 17.17 1.55
C GLY A 574 -20.00 18.26 1.50
N GLU A 575 -20.18 18.93 0.36
CA GLU A 575 -21.10 20.06 0.16
C GLU A 575 -20.98 21.12 1.28
N ASN A 576 -19.75 21.52 1.62
CA ASN A 576 -19.54 22.54 2.67
C ASN A 576 -19.91 23.93 2.14
N THR A 577 -21.19 24.28 2.26
CA THR A 577 -21.76 25.53 1.74
C THR A 577 -21.07 26.79 2.27
N GLU A 578 -20.58 26.79 3.51
CA GLU A 578 -19.92 27.96 4.09
C GLU A 578 -18.55 28.20 3.44
N TYR A 579 -17.74 27.15 3.33
CA TYR A 579 -16.44 27.21 2.66
C TYR A 579 -16.58 27.56 1.18
N LEU A 580 -17.50 26.88 0.49
CA LEU A 580 -17.74 27.08 -0.95
C LEU A 580 -18.30 28.47 -1.24
N ALA A 581 -19.16 29.04 -0.38
CA ALA A 581 -19.63 30.41 -0.55
C ALA A 581 -18.50 31.44 -0.46
N ARG A 582 -17.50 31.21 0.41
CA ARG A 582 -16.29 32.07 0.46
C ARG A 582 -15.47 31.93 -0.82
N PHE A 583 -15.26 30.71 -1.30
CA PHE A 583 -14.59 30.45 -2.57
C PHE A 583 -15.27 31.18 -3.74
N TYR A 584 -16.60 31.05 -3.86
CA TYR A 584 -17.35 31.70 -4.94
C TYR A 584 -17.31 33.21 -4.88
N ASN A 585 -17.37 33.79 -3.67
CA ASN A 585 -17.28 35.23 -3.50
C ASN A 585 -15.87 35.76 -3.83
N ASP A 586 -14.82 35.02 -3.48
CA ASP A 586 -13.45 35.37 -3.85
C ASP A 586 -13.23 35.30 -5.37
N LEU A 587 -13.80 34.28 -6.03
CA LEU A 587 -13.82 34.20 -7.49
C LEU A 587 -14.60 35.37 -8.11
N ALA A 588 -15.82 35.65 -7.64
CA ALA A 588 -16.68 36.71 -8.18
C ALA A 588 -16.11 38.12 -8.01
N ARG A 589 -15.24 38.33 -7.02
CA ARG A 589 -14.53 39.60 -6.80
C ARG A 589 -13.21 39.70 -7.56
N HIS A 590 -12.89 38.68 -8.36
CA HIS A 590 -11.61 38.56 -9.05
C HIS A 590 -10.41 38.74 -8.09
N ARG A 591 -10.48 38.13 -6.89
CA ARG A 591 -9.43 38.25 -5.85
C ARG A 591 -8.06 37.84 -6.38
N PHE A 592 -8.03 36.82 -7.24
CA PHE A 592 -6.81 36.26 -7.79
C PHE A 592 -6.52 36.85 -9.18
N SER A 593 -5.32 37.39 -9.40
CA SER A 593 -4.89 37.85 -10.72
C SER A 593 -4.53 36.68 -11.64
N LEU A 594 -4.18 35.53 -11.05
CA LEU A 594 -3.92 34.28 -11.75
C LEU A 594 -4.29 33.09 -10.87
N ILE A 595 -4.92 32.07 -11.46
CA ILE A 595 -5.16 30.78 -10.82
C ILE A 595 -4.39 29.70 -11.59
N VAL A 596 -3.60 28.90 -10.88
CA VAL A 596 -2.86 27.74 -11.37
C VAL A 596 -3.52 26.47 -10.87
N ALA A 597 -3.99 25.63 -11.80
CA ALA A 597 -4.71 24.41 -11.50
C ALA A 597 -4.57 23.39 -12.65
N ASP A 598 -5.00 22.15 -12.42
CA ASP A 598 -5.33 21.23 -13.50
C ASP A 598 -6.50 21.78 -14.33
N ARG A 599 -6.70 21.22 -15.52
CA ARG A 599 -7.79 21.63 -16.41
C ARG A 599 -9.15 21.48 -15.74
N ALA A 600 -9.84 22.61 -15.55
CA ALA A 600 -11.21 22.71 -15.04
C ALA A 600 -12.24 22.27 -16.10
N GLY A 601 -12.29 20.98 -16.40
CA GLY A 601 -13.32 20.39 -17.28
C GLY A 601 -14.72 20.51 -16.69
N THR A 602 -15.74 20.61 -17.54
CA THR A 602 -17.15 20.77 -17.13
C THR A 602 -18.01 19.54 -17.43
N ASP A 603 -17.38 18.42 -17.79
CA ASP A 603 -18.09 17.20 -18.16
C ASP A 603 -18.45 16.39 -16.92
N PHE A 604 -19.76 16.23 -16.67
CA PHE A 604 -20.27 15.28 -15.69
C PHE A 604 -20.09 13.84 -16.20
N GLN A 605 -19.48 13.00 -15.38
CA GLN A 605 -19.09 11.63 -15.71
C GLN A 605 -20.03 10.58 -15.12
N GLY A 606 -20.62 10.86 -13.95
CA GLY A 606 -21.51 9.95 -13.24
C GLY A 606 -20.88 8.62 -12.83
N ARG A 607 -21.68 7.78 -12.18
CA ARG A 607 -21.24 6.50 -11.57
C ARG A 607 -20.65 5.43 -12.51
N PHE A 608 -20.69 5.65 -13.83
CA PHE A 608 -20.23 4.69 -14.83
C PHE A 608 -18.84 5.00 -15.37
N ARG A 609 -18.17 6.02 -14.82
CA ARG A 609 -16.73 6.26 -14.98
C ARG A 609 -16.02 6.08 -13.63
N PRO A 610 -14.77 5.55 -13.62
CA PRO A 610 -13.98 5.51 -12.40
C PRO A 610 -13.85 6.91 -11.80
N PHE A 611 -14.16 7.05 -10.51
CA PHE A 611 -14.20 8.34 -9.80
C PHE A 611 -15.16 9.39 -10.40
N GLY A 612 -16.17 8.97 -11.16
CA GLY A 612 -17.08 9.89 -11.83
C GLY A 612 -17.91 10.74 -10.87
N GLU A 613 -18.29 10.23 -9.70
CA GLU A 613 -19.01 11.06 -8.71
C GLU A 613 -18.11 12.09 -8.03
N GLU A 614 -16.84 11.76 -7.78
CA GLU A 614 -15.84 12.72 -7.31
C GLU A 614 -15.60 13.82 -8.35
N ASN A 615 -15.52 13.44 -9.63
CA ASN A 615 -15.48 14.38 -10.74
C ASN A 615 -16.73 15.27 -10.75
N ASP A 616 -17.93 14.70 -10.61
CA ASP A 616 -19.17 15.48 -10.65
C ASP A 616 -19.23 16.52 -9.53
N ALA A 617 -18.81 16.17 -8.31
CA ALA A 617 -18.70 17.11 -7.21
C ALA A 617 -17.68 18.23 -7.49
N TRP A 618 -16.55 17.91 -8.12
CA TRP A 618 -15.56 18.90 -8.55
C TRP A 618 -16.09 19.82 -9.65
N VAL A 619 -16.78 19.25 -10.65
CA VAL A 619 -17.39 20.01 -11.74
C VAL A 619 -18.40 20.99 -11.18
N GLU A 620 -19.34 20.51 -10.36
CA GLU A 620 -20.41 21.30 -9.79
C GLU A 620 -19.89 22.41 -8.87
N HIS A 621 -18.97 22.09 -7.96
CA HIS A 621 -18.60 23.01 -6.89
C HIS A 621 -17.30 23.75 -7.11
N VAL A 622 -16.50 23.41 -8.14
CA VAL A 622 -15.20 24.05 -8.38
C VAL A 622 -15.07 24.50 -9.83
N ALA A 623 -15.18 23.59 -10.79
CA ALA A 623 -14.90 23.91 -12.19
C ALA A 623 -15.92 24.89 -12.80
N LEU A 624 -17.22 24.67 -12.56
CA LEU A 624 -18.27 25.58 -13.06
C LEU A 624 -18.13 27.00 -12.46
N PRO A 625 -18.02 27.18 -11.12
CA PRO A 625 -17.78 28.51 -10.54
C PRO A 625 -16.48 29.16 -11.02
N LEU A 626 -15.38 28.40 -11.15
CA LEU A 626 -14.12 28.93 -11.67
C LEU A 626 -14.30 29.45 -13.10
N ASN A 627 -14.86 28.63 -13.98
CA ASN A 627 -15.10 28.98 -15.37
C ASN A 627 -16.19 30.04 -15.56
N GLU A 628 -16.97 30.38 -14.52
CA GLU A 628 -17.91 31.50 -14.55
C GLU A 628 -17.17 32.84 -14.53
N PHE A 629 -16.18 32.99 -13.64
CA PHE A 629 -15.47 34.25 -13.37
C PHE A 629 -14.06 34.35 -13.99
N TYR A 630 -13.47 33.22 -14.39
CA TYR A 630 -12.12 33.17 -14.95
C TYR A 630 -12.13 32.49 -16.32
N ASP A 631 -11.31 33.00 -17.25
CA ASP A 631 -11.05 32.39 -18.56
C ASP A 631 -9.77 31.58 -18.54
N LEU A 632 -9.76 30.48 -19.30
CA LEU A 632 -8.56 29.71 -19.54
C LEU A 632 -7.61 30.51 -20.45
N ALA A 633 -6.57 31.08 -19.87
CA ALA A 633 -5.57 31.86 -20.61
C ALA A 633 -4.57 30.96 -21.36
N MET A 634 -4.16 29.85 -20.74
CA MET A 634 -3.17 28.93 -21.29
C MET A 634 -3.24 27.56 -20.60
N CYS A 635 -3.04 26.47 -21.34
CA CYS A 635 -2.74 25.16 -20.78
C CYS A 635 -1.41 24.64 -21.36
N LEU A 636 -0.55 24.18 -20.46
CA LEU A 636 0.67 23.43 -20.73
C LEU A 636 0.31 21.95 -20.56
N GLU A 637 -0.34 21.39 -21.58
CA GLU A 637 -0.99 20.07 -21.53
C GLU A 637 0.02 18.95 -21.21
N GLU A 638 1.25 19.06 -21.70
CA GLU A 638 2.33 18.07 -21.49
C GLU A 638 2.74 17.93 -20.02
N VAL A 639 2.60 19.00 -19.23
CA VAL A 639 2.89 18.99 -17.79
C VAL A 639 1.63 19.05 -16.93
N GLY A 640 0.45 19.04 -17.55
CA GLY A 640 -0.85 19.07 -16.87
C GLY A 640 -1.14 20.38 -16.13
N VAL A 641 -0.58 21.51 -16.52
CA VAL A 641 -0.76 22.79 -15.81
C VAL A 641 -1.54 23.79 -16.64
N CYS A 642 -2.64 24.30 -16.10
CA CYS A 642 -3.45 25.34 -16.72
C CYS A 642 -3.44 26.62 -15.90
N LEU A 643 -3.51 27.74 -16.62
CA LEU A 643 -3.45 29.10 -16.12
C LEU A 643 -4.76 29.82 -16.45
N TYR A 644 -5.40 30.37 -15.43
CA TYR A 644 -6.68 31.06 -15.55
C TYR A 644 -6.55 32.51 -15.11
N THR A 645 -7.12 33.42 -15.87
CA THR A 645 -7.13 34.87 -15.59
C THR A 645 -8.56 35.38 -15.44
N PRO A 646 -8.79 36.46 -14.67
CA PRO A 646 -10.13 37.04 -14.53
C PRO A 646 -10.76 37.36 -15.89
N LYS A 647 -12.07 37.15 -16.01
CA LYS A 647 -12.83 37.59 -17.19
C LYS A 647 -12.97 39.11 -17.22
N GLU A 648 -13.04 39.68 -18.42
CA GLU A 648 -13.33 41.10 -18.65
C GLU A 648 -14.81 41.46 -18.44
#